data_AF-A0A150GQT2-F1
#
_entry.id   AF-A0A150GQT2-F1
#
_cell.length_a   1.000
_cell.length_b   1.000
_cell.length_c   1.000
_cell.angle_alpha   90.00
_cell.angle_beta   90.00
_cell.angle_gamma   90.00
#
_symmetry.space_group_name_H-M   'P 1'
#
loop_
_entity.id
_entity.type
_entity.pdbx_description
1 polymer ?
#
loop_
_entity_poly.entity_id
_entity_poly.type
_entity_poly.pdbx_seq_one_letter_code
_entity_poly.pdbx_strand_id
1 'polypeptide(L)'
;MIVQATDIGEVYQAVKKDSQGSEDQGILCFAACTEADSVCASQLLLNLFGREGLHFTLIPVNCYEEVREHCAPLVDSEEVKTVLLINCGATEDVRALCNLPNNVRIVILDSHRPVWHGHNNEQDMDTLVIVAADDPVPKASVPEYDPNEGAEVESDEEDSGSEASEDDDGSEDDAEPQLSGEDGSRGRKRRRERDGEVSPPKRGPAASAEDAAARRKKRADRAKLVDEYYSDRNGYGKPTSLLLYHLCSQLRHDDNFHIWCAIVALTEQFIFQHISKQQYTKWHELLNEQVKRDLADEEPQDLGAGFILPRHKVHIEPCDDLRLSLLRYWSIEDSLRYTSYVAARLQTWRQKGVENIRNLLTYLCIPLKAAAAPYKGLRGQVPENLHSNLPRFAPQHMLAWDSLHFQSFKLQYKHEEVGATDMVFALLGLLTEYQPGQPNWHRNAFVNAQTALHVQRNLHLVERGIEQAKQMCQDVVHECGLMITAGKIKGGKSALYRWVNVADSNALANARFRHPTVLKYMALFLRDATSCRYSSSDARRPMVVAGPPDEQGLCCLVSVHAKHISGNCLQNNPFARPFIETASALNIMPLKSSFENATYHVKKDDVSAFLAKLQEVVADYRSVSQQAAAAEAAQ
;
A
#
# COMPACT_ATOMS: atom_id res chain seq x y z
N MET A 1 15.38 -6.10 10.19
CA MET A 1 15.54 -7.22 9.24
C MET A 1 14.28 -7.48 8.40
N ILE A 2 14.46 -7.79 7.10
CA ILE A 2 13.41 -8.37 6.25
C ILE A 2 13.41 -9.90 6.42
N VAL A 3 12.26 -10.45 6.80
CA VAL A 3 12.04 -11.88 7.07
C VAL A 3 11.21 -12.50 5.94
N GLN A 4 11.57 -13.71 5.51
CA GLN A 4 10.78 -14.42 4.50
C GLN A 4 9.45 -14.88 5.08
N ALA A 5 8.38 -14.80 4.29
CA ALA A 5 7.04 -15.22 4.73
C ALA A 5 6.95 -16.70 5.15
N THR A 6 7.87 -17.56 4.71
CA THR A 6 7.96 -18.96 5.18
C THR A 6 8.28 -19.06 6.67
N ASP A 7 8.99 -18.08 7.20
CA ASP A 7 9.52 -18.06 8.57
C ASP A 7 8.61 -17.25 9.52
N ILE A 8 7.44 -16.81 9.03
CA ILE A 8 6.45 -16.06 9.82
C ILE A 8 6.00 -16.84 11.07
N GLY A 9 6.00 -18.17 11.01
CA GLY A 9 5.74 -19.03 12.17
C GLY A 9 6.75 -18.86 13.30
N GLU A 10 8.04 -18.66 12.97
CA GLU A 10 9.09 -18.43 13.97
C GLU A 10 8.96 -17.04 14.61
N VAL A 11 8.65 -16.02 13.80
CA VAL A 11 8.34 -14.68 14.28
C VAL A 11 7.16 -14.72 15.25
N TYR A 12 6.11 -15.47 14.90
CA TYR A 12 4.95 -15.64 15.78
C TYR A 12 5.29 -16.31 17.11
N GLN A 13 6.14 -17.35 17.11
CA GLN A 13 6.62 -17.96 18.36
C GLN A 13 7.42 -16.98 19.22
N ALA A 14 8.21 -16.10 18.59
CA ALA A 14 8.95 -15.06 19.29
C ALA A 14 8.01 -14.04 19.93
N VAL A 15 6.98 -13.56 19.21
CA VAL A 15 5.93 -12.68 19.75
C VAL A 15 5.20 -13.33 20.93
N LYS A 16 4.86 -14.62 20.82
CA LYS A 16 4.23 -15.38 21.91
C LYS A 16 5.10 -15.45 23.15
N LYS A 17 6.41 -15.68 22.98
CA LYS A 17 7.37 -15.72 24.08
C LYS A 17 7.49 -14.37 24.78
N ASP A 18 7.54 -13.27 24.03
CA ASP A 18 7.59 -11.91 24.58
C ASP A 18 6.34 -11.61 25.40
N SER A 19 5.15 -11.93 24.86
CA SER A 19 3.87 -11.70 25.52
C SER A 19 3.73 -12.46 26.85
N GLN A 20 4.31 -13.67 26.95
CA GLN A 20 4.33 -14.44 28.20
C GLN A 20 5.30 -13.88 29.25
N GLY A 21 6.29 -13.08 28.83
CA GLY A 21 7.31 -12.50 29.71
C GLY A 21 6.98 -11.12 30.28
N SER A 22 5.93 -10.45 29.79
CA SER A 22 5.46 -9.14 30.26
C SER A 22 4.33 -9.28 31.28
N GLU A 23 4.38 -8.53 32.38
CA GLU A 23 3.29 -8.50 33.37
C GLU A 23 2.01 -7.87 32.78
N ASP A 24 2.17 -6.90 31.88
CA ASP A 24 1.09 -6.25 31.13
C ASP A 24 0.54 -7.08 29.95
N GLN A 25 1.18 -8.20 29.58
CA GLN A 25 0.81 -9.07 28.45
C GLN A 25 0.56 -8.32 27.12
N GLY A 26 1.29 -7.23 26.86
CA GLY A 26 0.87 -6.23 25.87
C GLY A 26 1.43 -6.42 24.46
N ILE A 27 0.70 -7.13 23.58
CA ILE A 27 0.87 -6.96 22.12
C ILE A 27 0.02 -5.75 21.68
N LEU A 28 0.65 -4.73 21.11
CA LEU A 28 -0.03 -3.55 20.58
C LEU A 28 -0.09 -3.62 19.05
N CYS A 29 -1.29 -3.78 18.50
CA CYS A 29 -1.51 -3.92 17.07
C CYS A 29 -2.08 -2.62 16.48
N PHE A 30 -1.44 -2.07 15.46
CA PHE A 30 -1.92 -0.95 14.66
C PHE A 30 -2.38 -1.44 13.29
N ALA A 31 -3.59 -1.07 12.88
CA ALA A 31 -4.11 -1.41 11.55
C ALA A 31 -4.50 -0.16 10.77
N ALA A 32 -3.95 0.00 9.57
CA ALA A 32 -4.35 1.07 8.66
C ALA A 32 -5.85 0.96 8.33
N CYS A 33 -6.66 1.97 8.68
CA CYS A 33 -8.11 1.82 8.71
C CYS A 33 -8.86 2.25 7.43
N THR A 34 -8.15 2.38 6.30
CA THR A 34 -8.70 2.87 5.04
C THR A 34 -8.93 1.78 3.98
N GLU A 35 -8.49 0.54 4.24
CA GLU A 35 -8.44 -0.54 3.25
C GLU A 35 -9.10 -1.84 3.77
N ALA A 36 -9.68 -2.62 2.85
CA ALA A 36 -10.34 -3.87 3.22
C ALA A 36 -9.35 -4.97 3.64
N ASP A 37 -8.13 -4.97 3.08
CA ASP A 37 -7.08 -5.93 3.48
C ASP A 37 -6.74 -5.79 4.97
N SER A 38 -6.65 -4.57 5.51
CA SER A 38 -6.41 -4.36 6.94
C SER A 38 -7.53 -4.89 7.83
N VAL A 39 -8.78 -4.77 7.38
CA VAL A 39 -9.96 -5.33 8.06
C VAL A 39 -9.87 -6.87 8.09
N CYS A 40 -9.56 -7.49 6.96
CA CYS A 40 -9.37 -8.93 6.84
C CYS A 40 -8.18 -9.43 7.69
N ALA A 41 -7.03 -8.77 7.59
CA ALA A 41 -5.80 -9.11 8.30
C ALA A 41 -5.97 -9.00 9.82
N SER A 42 -6.56 -7.91 10.30
CA SER A 42 -6.82 -7.73 11.74
C SER A 42 -7.79 -8.78 12.29
N GLN A 43 -8.74 -9.25 11.48
CA GLN A 43 -9.67 -10.29 11.86
C GLN A 43 -9.03 -11.69 11.88
N LEU A 44 -8.10 -11.98 10.97
CA LEU A 44 -7.25 -13.19 11.03
C LEU A 44 -6.43 -13.21 12.32
N LEU A 45 -5.79 -12.08 12.65
CA LEU A 45 -5.00 -11.93 13.86
C LEU A 45 -5.85 -12.10 15.13
N LEU A 46 -7.03 -11.46 15.18
CA LEU A 46 -7.97 -11.56 16.31
C LEU A 46 -8.41 -13.02 16.54
N ASN A 47 -8.71 -13.76 15.48
CA ASN A 47 -9.07 -15.17 15.60
C ASN A 47 -7.88 -16.01 16.10
N LEU A 48 -6.68 -15.79 15.55
CA LEU A 48 -5.48 -16.53 15.93
C LEU A 48 -5.11 -16.29 17.39
N PHE A 49 -4.96 -15.02 17.78
CA PHE A 49 -4.60 -14.64 19.14
C PHE A 49 -5.66 -15.08 20.16
N GLY A 50 -6.94 -14.97 19.81
CA GLY A 50 -8.04 -15.45 20.65
C GLY A 50 -8.04 -16.97 20.85
N ARG A 51 -7.68 -17.75 19.82
CA ARG A 51 -7.55 -19.23 19.92
C ARG A 51 -6.38 -19.65 20.79
N GLU A 52 -5.29 -18.89 20.77
CA GLU A 52 -4.09 -19.19 21.56
C GLU A 52 -4.05 -18.50 22.94
N GLY A 53 -5.07 -17.69 23.28
CA GLY A 53 -5.16 -17.01 24.57
C GLY A 53 -4.16 -15.87 24.76
N LEU A 54 -3.74 -15.23 23.66
CA LEU A 54 -2.87 -14.05 23.71
C LEU A 54 -3.69 -12.78 23.96
N HIS A 55 -3.23 -11.97 24.91
CA HIS A 55 -3.81 -10.65 25.17
C HIS A 55 -3.16 -9.62 24.25
N PHE A 56 -4.00 -8.77 23.66
CA PHE A 56 -3.54 -7.74 22.73
C PHE A 56 -4.54 -6.60 22.64
N THR A 57 -4.06 -5.44 22.18
CA THR A 57 -4.89 -4.28 21.87
C THR A 57 -4.79 -3.98 20.38
N LEU A 58 -5.92 -3.94 19.68
CA LEU A 58 -5.98 -3.54 18.27
C LEU A 58 -6.50 -2.10 18.16
N ILE A 59 -5.70 -1.23 17.53
CA ILE A 59 -6.02 0.18 17.33
C ILE A 59 -6.04 0.47 15.82
N PRO A 60 -7.21 0.74 15.23
CA PRO A 60 -7.29 1.26 13.87
C PRO A 60 -6.73 2.68 13.82
N VAL A 61 -5.82 2.94 12.88
CA VAL A 61 -5.08 4.22 12.72
C VAL A 61 -5.18 4.74 11.30
N ASN A 62 -5.23 6.06 11.14
CA ASN A 62 -5.32 6.71 9.82
C ASN A 62 -3.99 7.30 9.30
N CYS A 63 -3.04 7.57 10.19
CA CYS A 63 -1.77 8.21 9.86
C CYS A 63 -0.70 7.89 10.91
N TYR A 64 0.56 8.19 10.60
CA TYR A 64 1.67 7.94 11.51
C TYR A 64 1.64 8.79 12.78
N GLU A 65 0.99 9.95 12.76
CA GLU A 65 0.81 10.77 13.97
C GLU A 65 0.03 10.02 15.04
N GLU A 66 -1.04 9.31 14.68
CA GLU A 66 -1.80 8.46 15.63
C GLU A 66 -0.94 7.30 16.16
N VAL A 67 -0.13 6.67 15.29
CA VAL A 67 0.78 5.58 15.71
C VAL A 67 1.77 6.10 16.76
N ARG A 68 2.40 7.26 16.51
CA ARG A 68 3.34 7.88 17.44
C ARG A 68 2.68 8.25 18.76
N GLU A 69 1.46 8.79 18.74
CA GLU A 69 0.70 9.12 19.95
C GLU A 69 0.45 7.89 20.83
N HIS A 70 0.06 6.76 20.24
CA HIS A 70 -0.16 5.51 20.97
C HIS A 70 1.12 4.80 21.39
N CYS A 71 2.23 5.04 20.70
CA CYS A 71 3.55 4.54 21.08
C CYS A 71 4.22 5.37 22.19
N ALA A 72 3.79 6.61 22.44
CA ALA A 72 4.42 7.48 23.44
C ALA A 72 4.57 6.84 24.84
N PRO A 73 3.58 6.10 25.38
CA PRO A 73 3.73 5.40 26.67
C PRO A 73 4.75 4.26 26.66
N LEU A 74 5.19 3.80 25.48
CA LEU A 74 6.16 2.71 25.32
C LEU A 74 7.61 3.20 25.39
N VAL A 75 7.84 4.50 25.25
CA VAL A 75 9.20 5.10 25.21
C VAL A 75 9.93 4.88 26.54
N ASP A 76 9.24 5.04 27.65
CA ASP A 76 9.78 4.87 29.00
C ASP A 76 9.50 3.47 29.58
N SER A 77 9.03 2.53 28.75
CA SER A 77 8.67 1.18 29.18
C SER A 77 9.90 0.30 29.33
N GLU A 78 10.15 -0.19 30.55
CA GLU A 78 11.20 -1.18 30.81
C GLU A 78 10.77 -2.60 30.42
N GLU A 79 9.47 -2.87 30.29
CA GLU A 79 8.95 -4.18 29.87
C GLU A 79 9.15 -4.46 28.38
N VAL A 80 9.43 -5.73 28.05
CA VAL A 80 9.44 -6.23 26.67
C VAL A 80 8.03 -6.18 26.12
N LYS A 81 7.84 -5.47 25.01
CA LYS A 81 6.55 -5.31 24.33
C LYS A 81 6.70 -5.61 22.86
N THR A 82 5.61 -6.08 22.24
CA THR A 82 5.54 -6.24 20.79
C THR A 82 4.59 -5.21 20.21
N VAL A 83 5.07 -4.45 19.23
CA VAL A 83 4.25 -3.61 18.34
C VAL A 83 4.08 -4.34 17.02
N LEU A 84 2.84 -4.54 16.57
CA LEU A 84 2.52 -5.17 15.29
C LEU A 84 1.81 -4.16 14.39
N LEU A 85 2.32 -3.93 13.19
CA LEU A 85 1.73 -3.01 12.21
C LEU A 85 1.12 -3.78 11.03
N ILE A 86 -0.12 -3.45 10.67
CA ILE A 86 -0.90 -4.05 9.58
C ILE A 86 -1.16 -2.99 8.51
N ASN A 87 -0.61 -3.21 7.31
CA ASN A 87 -0.66 -2.30 6.15
C ASN A 87 -0.15 -0.88 6.46
N CYS A 88 0.83 -0.78 7.34
CA CYS A 88 1.61 0.42 7.59
C CYS A 88 3.00 0.07 8.15
N GLY A 89 3.92 1.03 8.07
CA GLY A 89 5.24 0.96 8.70
C GLY A 89 6.36 0.41 7.83
N ALA A 90 6.09 -0.30 6.71
CA ALA A 90 7.20 -0.81 5.92
C ALA A 90 7.95 0.29 5.17
N THR A 91 7.32 1.43 4.91
CA THR A 91 7.86 2.53 4.10
C THR A 91 8.77 3.48 4.87
N GLU A 92 8.81 3.40 6.21
CA GLU A 92 9.48 4.34 7.11
C GLU A 92 10.21 3.64 8.25
N ASP A 93 11.18 4.31 8.88
CA ASP A 93 11.77 3.82 10.14
C ASP A 93 10.80 4.07 11.31
N VAL A 94 9.93 3.11 11.59
CA VAL A 94 8.92 3.20 12.65
C VAL A 94 9.57 3.37 14.04
N ARG A 95 10.74 2.76 14.26
CA ARG A 95 11.45 2.83 15.53
C ARG A 95 11.88 4.26 15.80
N ALA A 96 12.55 4.90 14.85
CA ALA A 96 12.97 6.29 14.95
C ALA A 96 11.76 7.24 15.00
N LEU A 97 10.75 7.00 14.16
CA LEU A 97 9.53 7.82 14.08
C LEU A 97 8.77 7.90 15.42
N CYS A 98 8.76 6.80 16.17
CA CYS A 98 8.06 6.68 17.45
C CYS A 98 8.97 6.80 18.68
N ASN A 99 10.29 6.99 18.50
CA ASN A 99 11.29 6.96 19.57
C ASN A 99 11.24 5.67 20.41
N LEU A 100 11.01 4.51 19.78
CA LEU A 100 10.84 3.25 20.50
C LEU A 100 12.19 2.67 20.96
N PRO A 101 12.31 2.24 22.24
CA PRO A 101 13.53 1.65 22.75
C PRO A 101 13.78 0.24 22.20
N ASN A 102 15.03 -0.23 22.25
CA ASN A 102 15.45 -1.50 21.63
C ASN A 102 14.80 -2.75 22.25
N ASN A 103 14.27 -2.67 23.47
CA ASN A 103 13.50 -3.76 24.10
C ASN A 103 12.10 -3.94 23.51
N VAL A 104 11.64 -3.05 22.62
CA VAL A 104 10.36 -3.19 21.90
C VAL A 104 10.60 -3.90 20.57
N ARG A 105 9.98 -5.07 20.40
CA ARG A 105 9.93 -5.76 19.11
C ARG A 105 8.87 -5.12 18.22
N ILE A 106 9.21 -4.87 16.97
CA ILE A 106 8.32 -4.33 15.95
C ILE A 106 8.15 -5.39 14.86
N VAL A 107 6.91 -5.79 14.59
CA VAL A 107 6.57 -6.72 13.51
C VAL A 107 5.72 -6.00 12.48
N ILE A 108 6.17 -5.94 11.24
CA ILE A 108 5.54 -5.20 10.16
C ILE A 108 5.01 -6.17 9.11
N LEU A 109 3.69 -6.14 8.94
CA LEU A 109 2.95 -6.86 7.92
C LEU A 109 2.31 -5.82 7.00
N ASP A 110 3.00 -5.48 5.93
CA ASP A 110 2.61 -4.34 5.10
C ASP A 110 2.83 -4.64 3.60
N SER A 111 1.81 -4.32 2.82
CA SER A 111 1.84 -4.47 1.37
C SER A 111 2.42 -3.25 0.65
N HIS A 112 2.60 -2.10 1.30
CA HIS A 112 3.16 -0.91 0.65
C HIS A 112 4.63 -1.09 0.25
N ARG A 113 5.00 -0.58 -0.93
CA ARG A 113 6.38 -0.62 -1.47
C ARG A 113 6.78 0.79 -1.96
N PRO A 114 8.09 1.13 -1.95
CA PRO A 114 9.21 0.31 -1.50
C PRO A 114 9.24 0.12 0.02
N VAL A 115 9.78 -1.01 0.48
CA VAL A 115 10.18 -1.16 1.89
C VAL A 115 11.34 -0.21 2.15
N TRP A 116 11.34 0.50 3.28
CA TRP A 116 12.49 1.29 3.70
C TRP A 116 13.72 0.38 3.80
N HIS A 117 14.74 0.67 2.99
CA HIS A 117 15.89 -0.23 2.81
C HIS A 117 16.68 -0.47 4.11
N GLY A 118 16.57 0.43 5.10
CA GLY A 118 17.13 0.24 6.44
C GLY A 118 16.61 -1.01 7.16
N HIS A 119 15.41 -1.49 6.80
CA HIS A 119 14.89 -2.76 7.28
C HIS A 119 15.67 -3.97 6.75
N ASN A 120 16.40 -3.85 5.63
CA ASN A 120 17.27 -4.90 5.11
C ASN A 120 18.65 -4.89 5.79
N ASN A 121 18.61 -4.91 7.13
CA ASN A 121 19.74 -5.01 8.02
C ASN A 121 19.65 -6.33 8.78
N GLU A 122 20.65 -7.20 8.62
CA GLU A 122 20.70 -8.52 9.31
C GLU A 122 21.10 -8.40 10.78
N GLN A 123 21.62 -7.26 11.22
CA GLN A 123 21.97 -7.00 12.62
C GLN A 123 20.74 -6.57 13.45
N ASP A 124 19.71 -6.01 12.80
CA ASP A 124 18.48 -5.59 13.47
C ASP A 124 17.50 -6.77 13.60
N MET A 125 17.50 -7.38 14.78
CA MET A 125 16.64 -8.51 15.14
C MET A 125 15.32 -8.09 15.82
N ASP A 126 15.14 -6.79 16.10
CA ASP A 126 14.00 -6.29 16.84
C ASP A 126 12.95 -5.65 15.93
N THR A 127 13.32 -5.22 14.72
CA THR A 127 12.38 -4.73 13.70
C THR A 127 12.25 -5.73 12.55
N LEU A 128 11.13 -6.43 12.45
CA LEU A 128 10.92 -7.56 11.54
C LEU A 128 9.86 -7.21 10.48
N VAL A 129 10.26 -7.10 9.22
CA VAL A 129 9.34 -6.85 8.09
C VAL A 129 9.12 -8.13 7.31
N ILE A 130 7.87 -8.61 7.24
CA ILE A 130 7.57 -9.86 6.54
C ILE A 130 7.37 -9.60 5.05
N VAL A 131 8.18 -10.25 4.21
CA VAL A 131 8.07 -10.17 2.74
C VAL A 131 8.10 -11.58 2.15
N ALA A 132 7.16 -11.88 1.26
CA ALA A 132 7.12 -13.17 0.59
C ALA A 132 8.13 -13.26 -0.57
N ALA A 133 8.64 -14.45 -0.84
CA ALA A 133 9.56 -14.68 -1.97
C ALA A 133 8.91 -14.38 -3.34
N ASP A 134 7.58 -14.50 -3.43
CA ASP A 134 6.81 -14.21 -4.65
C ASP A 134 6.24 -12.79 -4.71
N ASP A 135 6.67 -11.90 -3.82
CA ASP A 135 6.36 -10.48 -3.86
C ASP A 135 6.97 -9.81 -5.11
N PRO A 136 6.32 -8.80 -5.72
CA PRO A 136 6.94 -8.01 -6.80
C PRO A 136 8.22 -7.27 -6.39
N VAL A 137 8.43 -7.05 -5.09
CA VAL A 137 9.64 -6.44 -4.51
C VAL A 137 10.17 -7.39 -3.43
N PRO A 138 10.79 -8.52 -3.81
CA PRO A 138 11.30 -9.50 -2.85
C PRO A 138 12.54 -8.95 -2.12
N LYS A 139 12.95 -9.57 -0.99
CA LYS A 139 14.13 -9.18 -0.19
C LYS A 139 15.37 -8.89 -1.06
N ALA A 140 15.65 -9.74 -2.04
CA ALA A 140 16.80 -9.61 -2.93
C ALA A 140 16.81 -8.34 -3.80
N SER A 141 15.66 -7.67 -3.96
CA SER A 141 15.55 -6.40 -4.69
C SER A 141 15.71 -5.17 -3.80
N VAL A 142 15.73 -5.35 -2.48
CA VAL A 142 15.91 -4.27 -1.51
C VAL A 142 17.41 -4.11 -1.26
N PRO A 143 17.98 -2.89 -1.40
CA PRO A 143 19.37 -2.65 -1.05
C PRO A 143 19.67 -3.07 0.40
N GLU A 144 20.77 -3.79 0.62
CA GLU A 144 21.24 -4.13 1.97
C GLU A 144 21.63 -2.86 2.73
N TYR A 145 21.33 -2.76 4.01
CA TYR A 145 21.70 -1.63 4.85
C TYR A 145 22.90 -1.96 5.73
N ASP A 146 23.90 -1.08 5.74
CA ASP A 146 25.09 -1.21 6.59
C ASP A 146 25.13 -0.02 7.57
N PRO A 147 24.92 -0.24 8.88
CA PRO A 147 24.92 0.83 9.88
C PRO A 147 26.25 1.56 10.02
N ASN A 148 27.37 0.91 9.67
CA ASN A 148 28.71 1.47 9.87
C ASN A 148 29.08 2.49 8.79
N GLU A 149 28.34 2.54 7.68
CA GLU A 149 28.60 3.49 6.59
C GLU A 149 28.45 4.95 7.01
N GLY A 150 27.58 5.25 7.99
CA GLY A 150 27.41 6.61 8.52
C GLY A 150 28.60 7.07 9.38
N ALA A 151 29.24 6.15 10.10
CA ALA A 151 30.38 6.43 10.97
C ALA A 151 31.68 6.66 10.18
N GLU A 152 31.79 6.07 8.98
CA GLU A 152 32.93 6.30 8.08
C GLU A 152 32.95 7.74 7.50
N VAL A 153 31.78 8.41 7.46
CA VAL A 153 31.66 9.81 6.97
C VAL A 153 32.36 10.80 7.91
N GLU A 154 32.25 10.60 9.22
CA GLU A 154 32.94 11.46 10.20
C GLU A 154 34.46 11.29 10.11
N SER A 155 34.95 10.09 9.79
CA SER A 155 36.39 9.83 9.69
C SER A 155 37.06 10.36 8.42
N ASP A 156 36.34 10.40 7.28
CA ASP A 156 36.89 10.88 6.00
C ASP A 156 36.93 12.43 5.92
N GLU A 157 36.07 13.15 6.66
CA GLU A 157 36.12 14.62 6.75
C GLU A 157 37.31 15.13 7.59
N GLU A 158 37.80 14.33 8.54
CA GLU A 158 38.99 14.67 9.33
C GLU A 158 40.31 14.50 8.55
N ASP A 159 40.36 13.63 7.54
CA ASP A 159 41.58 13.35 6.75
C ASP A 159 41.81 14.36 5.60
N SER A 160 40.78 15.11 5.21
CA SER A 160 40.87 16.15 4.17
C SER A 160 41.50 17.47 4.64
N GLY A 161 41.90 17.58 5.91
CA GLY A 161 42.32 18.84 6.55
C GLY A 161 43.84 19.10 6.61
N SER A 162 44.71 18.26 6.05
CA SER A 162 46.16 18.41 6.23
C SER A 162 46.98 18.39 4.94
N GLU A 163 46.97 19.50 4.20
CA GLU A 163 48.04 19.81 3.24
C GLU A 163 48.29 21.33 3.20
N ALA A 164 49.37 21.76 3.87
CA ALA A 164 50.36 22.74 3.39
C ALA A 164 51.18 23.28 4.57
N SER A 165 52.32 22.63 4.84
CA SER A 165 53.46 23.26 5.50
C SER A 165 54.18 24.14 4.48
N GLU A 166 54.44 25.40 4.83
CA GLU A 166 55.55 26.15 4.24
C GLU A 166 56.55 26.45 5.35
N ASP A 167 57.76 25.89 5.16
CA ASP A 167 58.98 26.22 5.89
C ASP A 167 59.30 27.72 5.73
N ASP A 168 59.62 28.39 6.83
CA ASP A 168 60.38 29.65 6.80
C ASP A 168 61.60 29.50 7.72
N ASP A 169 62.76 29.42 7.07
CA ASP A 169 64.10 29.36 7.67
C ASP A 169 64.65 30.78 7.78
N GLY A 170 64.97 31.21 9.01
CA GLY A 170 65.50 32.54 9.31
C GLY A 170 66.33 32.51 10.59
N SER A 171 67.62 32.23 10.42
CA SER A 171 68.67 32.32 11.45
C SER A 171 68.86 33.73 12.01
N GLU A 172 69.15 33.86 13.31
CA GLU A 172 70.30 34.62 13.84
C GLU A 172 70.49 34.40 15.37
N ASP A 173 71.76 34.43 15.78
CA ASP A 173 72.36 34.15 17.09
C ASP A 173 71.89 35.06 18.25
N ASP A 174 71.87 34.55 19.49
CA ASP A 174 72.80 35.03 20.55
C ASP A 174 72.61 34.34 21.94
N ALA A 175 73.75 33.95 22.51
CA ALA A 175 74.15 33.91 23.93
C ALA A 175 73.37 33.11 25.01
N GLU A 176 74.06 32.09 25.54
CA GLU A 176 73.96 31.54 26.92
C GLU A 176 74.42 32.56 28.02
N PRO A 177 74.42 32.29 29.36
CA PRO A 177 73.88 31.16 30.18
C PRO A 177 73.18 31.58 31.52
N GLN A 178 72.73 30.57 32.30
CA GLN A 178 72.91 30.39 33.78
C GLN A 178 71.67 30.25 34.71
N LEU A 179 71.66 29.08 35.41
CA LEU A 179 71.41 28.82 36.85
C LEU A 179 69.97 29.04 37.38
N SER A 180 69.36 28.26 38.29
CA SER A 180 69.78 27.23 39.26
C SER A 180 68.53 26.68 40.01
N GLY A 181 68.64 25.49 40.61
CA GLY A 181 67.84 25.03 41.77
C GLY A 181 66.89 23.87 41.44
N GLU A 182 67.23 22.62 41.76
CA GLU A 182 66.95 21.92 43.05
C GLU A 182 65.44 21.76 43.33
N ASP A 183 64.89 20.67 43.83
CA ASP A 183 65.27 19.28 44.11
C ASP A 183 63.95 18.62 44.59
N GLY A 184 63.85 17.30 44.50
CA GLY A 184 63.11 16.53 45.50
C GLY A 184 61.67 16.08 45.20
N SER A 185 61.57 14.84 44.67
CA SER A 185 60.81 13.72 45.28
C SER A 185 59.26 13.84 45.33
N ARG A 186 58.40 12.87 44.99
CA ARG A 186 58.36 11.41 45.16
C ARG A 186 57.00 10.96 44.60
N GLY A 187 56.90 9.73 44.07
CA GLY A 187 55.62 8.99 44.14
C GLY A 187 55.15 8.27 42.88
N ARG A 188 55.79 7.13 42.59
CA ARG A 188 55.25 5.94 41.87
C ARG A 188 53.76 5.97 41.48
N LYS A 189 53.47 5.91 40.17
CA LYS A 189 52.28 5.22 39.65
C LYS A 189 52.67 4.28 38.50
N ARG A 190 52.80 3.01 38.88
CA ARG A 190 52.56 1.76 38.17
C ARG A 190 52.44 1.85 36.63
N ARG A 191 53.51 1.40 35.98
CA ARG A 191 53.51 0.73 34.67
C ARG A 191 52.56 -0.47 34.73
N ARG A 192 51.43 -0.40 34.01
CA ARG A 192 50.67 -1.56 33.56
C ARG A 192 50.81 -1.61 32.05
N GLU A 193 51.38 -2.71 31.59
CA GLU A 193 51.51 -3.10 30.20
C GLU A 193 50.14 -2.99 29.52
N ARG A 194 50.05 -2.20 28.46
CA ARG A 194 49.00 -2.32 27.45
C ARG A 194 49.57 -3.26 26.39
N ASP A 195 48.89 -4.39 26.23
CA ASP A 195 49.07 -5.32 25.14
C ASP A 195 49.08 -4.56 23.81
N GLY A 196 50.00 -4.97 22.94
CA GLY A 196 50.20 -4.38 21.63
C GLY A 196 48.97 -4.60 20.74
N GLU A 197 48.18 -3.55 20.56
CA GLU A 197 47.49 -3.33 19.29
C GLU A 197 48.56 -2.91 18.29
N VAL A 198 48.87 -3.84 17.37
CA VAL A 198 49.66 -3.58 16.18
C VAL A 198 48.92 -2.49 15.39
N SER A 199 49.43 -1.25 15.44
CA SER A 199 49.01 -0.23 14.48
C SER A 199 49.23 -0.78 13.06
N PRO A 200 48.25 -0.67 12.14
CA PRO A 200 48.46 -1.09 10.77
C PRO A 200 49.69 -0.39 10.19
N PRO A 201 50.49 -1.05 9.33
CA PRO A 201 51.64 -0.40 8.72
C PRO A 201 51.16 0.85 7.98
N LYS A 202 51.77 2.02 8.26
CA LYS A 202 51.49 3.27 7.55
C LYS A 202 51.72 3.04 6.05
N ARG A 203 50.62 2.84 5.31
CA ARG A 203 50.63 2.71 3.86
C ARG A 203 51.03 4.07 3.26
N GLY A 204 51.73 4.06 2.13
CA GLY A 204 52.14 5.31 1.48
C GLY A 204 50.93 6.16 1.03
N PRO A 205 51.08 7.49 0.91
CA PRO A 205 49.97 8.41 0.62
C PRO A 205 49.21 8.08 -0.67
N ALA A 206 49.89 7.53 -1.69
CA ALA A 206 49.24 7.09 -2.92
C ALA A 206 48.30 5.89 -2.74
N ALA A 207 48.64 4.92 -1.88
CA ALA A 207 47.79 3.78 -1.58
C ALA A 207 46.58 4.19 -0.71
N SER A 208 46.76 5.19 0.17
CA SER A 208 45.66 5.78 0.95
C SER A 208 44.67 6.53 0.04
N ALA A 209 45.18 7.28 -0.94
CA ALA A 209 44.35 7.99 -1.91
C ALA A 209 43.58 7.04 -2.85
N GLU A 210 44.19 5.92 -3.26
CA GLU A 210 43.51 4.88 -4.04
C GLU A 210 42.42 4.17 -3.22
N ASP A 211 42.69 3.84 -1.95
CA ASP A 211 41.72 3.26 -1.03
C ASP A 211 40.54 4.23 -0.80
N ALA A 212 40.80 5.53 -0.60
CA ALA A 212 39.78 6.58 -0.45
C ALA A 212 38.95 6.78 -1.73
N ALA A 213 39.59 6.79 -2.91
CA ALA A 213 38.90 6.88 -4.19
C ALA A 213 38.01 5.67 -4.46
N ALA A 214 38.47 4.46 -4.11
CA ALA A 214 37.69 3.24 -4.21
C ALA A 214 36.46 3.26 -3.27
N ARG A 215 36.62 3.75 -2.03
CA ARG A 215 35.51 3.96 -1.08
C ARG A 215 34.49 4.96 -1.62
N ARG A 216 34.96 6.11 -2.13
CA ARG A 216 34.10 7.14 -2.74
C ARG A 216 33.31 6.59 -3.92
N LYS A 217 33.95 5.79 -4.78
CA LYS A 217 33.26 5.13 -5.91
C LYS A 217 32.20 4.15 -5.41
N LYS A 218 32.54 3.26 -4.46
CA LYS A 218 31.59 2.31 -3.85
C LYS A 218 30.38 3.03 -3.26
N ARG A 219 30.60 4.15 -2.55
CA ARG A 219 29.54 4.99 -1.98
C ARG A 219 28.66 5.61 -3.06
N ALA A 220 29.24 6.13 -4.14
CA ALA A 220 28.49 6.68 -5.26
C ALA A 220 27.64 5.61 -5.96
N ASP A 221 28.22 4.44 -6.24
CA ASP A 221 27.53 3.31 -6.88
C ASP A 221 26.35 2.83 -6.01
N ARG A 222 26.55 2.78 -4.69
CA ARG A 222 25.50 2.39 -3.73
C ARG A 222 24.41 3.44 -3.57
N ALA A 223 24.76 4.72 -3.49
CA ALA A 223 23.79 5.82 -3.45
C ALA A 223 22.90 5.77 -4.71
N LYS A 224 23.49 5.49 -5.88
CA LYS A 224 22.75 5.29 -7.13
C LYS A 224 21.80 4.09 -7.05
N LEU A 225 22.25 2.95 -6.53
CA LEU A 225 21.40 1.76 -6.34
C LEU A 225 20.19 2.05 -5.43
N VAL A 226 20.40 2.75 -4.32
CA VAL A 226 19.33 3.15 -3.40
C VAL A 226 18.36 4.12 -4.09
N ASP A 227 18.89 5.09 -4.83
CA ASP A 227 18.11 6.07 -5.58
C ASP A 227 17.20 5.41 -6.65
N GLU A 228 17.75 4.47 -7.42
CA GLU A 228 17.02 3.67 -8.40
C GLU A 228 15.92 2.83 -7.73
N TYR A 229 16.23 2.19 -6.59
CA TYR A 229 15.25 1.41 -5.83
C TYR A 229 14.02 2.23 -5.41
N TYR A 230 14.22 3.40 -4.80
CA TYR A 230 13.08 4.24 -4.36
C TYR A 230 12.30 4.88 -5.53
N SER A 231 12.92 5.00 -6.70
CA SER A 231 12.27 5.54 -7.90
C SER A 231 11.42 4.49 -8.62
N ASP A 232 11.89 3.24 -8.66
CA ASP A 232 11.29 2.19 -9.48
C ASP A 232 10.40 1.21 -8.71
N ARG A 233 10.50 1.19 -7.38
CA ARG A 233 9.82 0.19 -6.53
C ARG A 233 8.61 0.74 -5.76
N ASN A 234 7.99 1.83 -6.21
CA ASN A 234 6.82 2.42 -5.56
C ASN A 234 5.51 1.76 -6.01
N GLY A 235 4.86 1.01 -5.13
CA GLY A 235 3.61 0.33 -5.46
C GLY A 235 3.17 -0.60 -4.34
N TYR A 236 2.67 -1.77 -4.70
CA TYR A 236 2.13 -2.75 -3.77
C TYR A 236 2.76 -4.12 -3.95
N GLY A 237 2.99 -4.78 -2.82
CA GLY A 237 3.40 -6.16 -2.65
C GLY A 237 2.21 -7.08 -2.36
N LYS A 238 2.50 -8.26 -1.81
CA LYS A 238 1.50 -9.27 -1.49
C LYS A 238 0.51 -8.77 -0.40
N PRO A 239 -0.80 -9.03 -0.54
CA PRO A 239 -1.79 -8.68 0.49
C PRO A 239 -1.40 -9.23 1.86
N THR A 240 -1.56 -8.41 2.89
CA THR A 240 -1.20 -8.76 4.27
C THR A 240 -2.04 -9.93 4.78
N SER A 241 -3.32 -10.00 4.41
CA SER A 241 -4.19 -11.12 4.75
C SER A 241 -3.71 -12.45 4.16
N LEU A 242 -3.00 -12.46 3.02
CA LEU A 242 -2.42 -13.71 2.49
C LEU A 242 -1.23 -14.18 3.32
N LEU A 243 -0.42 -13.26 3.84
CA LEU A 243 0.69 -13.59 4.75
C LEU A 243 0.17 -14.17 6.07
N LEU A 244 -0.85 -13.54 6.65
CA LEU A 244 -1.49 -14.03 7.88
C LEU A 244 -2.27 -15.32 7.66
N TYR A 245 -2.92 -15.48 6.51
CA TYR A 245 -3.56 -16.76 6.17
C TYR A 245 -2.54 -17.89 6.09
N HIS A 246 -1.36 -17.63 5.50
CA HIS A 246 -0.27 -18.60 5.48
C HIS A 246 0.16 -19.00 6.90
N LEU A 247 0.32 -18.03 7.82
CA LEU A 247 0.60 -18.31 9.24
C LEU A 247 -0.52 -19.17 9.88
N CYS A 248 -1.78 -18.80 9.72
CA CYS A 248 -2.91 -19.58 10.25
C CYS A 248 -2.88 -21.01 9.72
N SER A 249 -2.57 -21.21 8.44
CA SER A 249 -2.49 -22.53 7.82
C SER A 249 -1.30 -23.35 8.32
N GLN A 250 -0.12 -22.72 8.48
CA GLN A 250 1.06 -23.35 9.09
C GLN A 250 0.76 -23.86 10.51
N LEU A 251 -0.01 -23.09 11.29
CA LEU A 251 -0.42 -23.42 12.65
C LEU A 251 -1.64 -24.34 12.74
N ARG A 252 -2.24 -24.76 11.61
CA ARG A 252 -3.50 -25.54 11.56
C ARG A 252 -4.66 -24.85 12.30
N HIS A 253 -4.68 -23.53 12.25
CA HIS A 253 -5.71 -22.66 12.78
C HIS A 253 -6.54 -21.99 11.67
N ASP A 254 -6.46 -22.48 10.43
CA ASP A 254 -7.30 -21.99 9.34
C ASP A 254 -8.66 -22.70 9.25
N ASP A 255 -9.62 -22.01 8.65
CA ASP A 255 -10.93 -22.53 8.26
C ASP A 255 -11.45 -21.69 7.07
N ASN A 256 -12.65 -22.02 6.56
CA ASN A 256 -13.27 -21.28 5.46
C ASN A 256 -13.31 -19.77 5.71
N PHE A 257 -13.52 -19.32 6.95
CA PHE A 257 -13.55 -17.89 7.25
C PHE A 257 -12.18 -17.22 7.05
N HIS A 258 -11.08 -17.89 7.39
CA HIS A 258 -9.72 -17.37 7.18
C HIS A 258 -9.39 -17.28 5.68
N ILE A 259 -9.76 -18.31 4.91
CA ILE A 259 -9.62 -18.30 3.44
C ILE A 259 -10.47 -17.17 2.83
N TRP A 260 -11.69 -16.95 3.32
CA TRP A 260 -12.54 -15.85 2.85
C TRP A 260 -11.89 -14.49 3.05
N CYS A 261 -11.28 -14.24 4.22
CA CYS A 261 -10.54 -12.99 4.48
C CYS A 261 -9.39 -12.80 3.47
N ALA A 262 -8.63 -13.87 3.19
CA ALA A 262 -7.56 -13.84 2.20
C ALA A 262 -8.07 -13.55 0.76
N ILE A 263 -9.19 -14.17 0.38
CA ILE A 263 -9.88 -13.95 -0.90
C ILE A 263 -10.32 -12.48 -1.05
N VAL A 264 -10.95 -11.92 -0.02
CA VAL A 264 -11.47 -10.55 -0.05
C VAL A 264 -10.32 -9.55 -0.20
N ALA A 265 -9.24 -9.72 0.56
CA ALA A 265 -8.04 -8.89 0.46
C ALA A 265 -7.37 -8.96 -0.92
N LEU A 266 -7.19 -10.17 -1.47
CA LEU A 266 -6.64 -10.36 -2.83
C LEU A 266 -7.52 -9.67 -3.89
N THR A 267 -8.83 -9.77 -3.72
CA THR A 267 -9.82 -9.17 -4.64
C THR A 267 -9.79 -7.64 -4.56
N GLU A 268 -9.60 -7.07 -3.38
CA GLU A 268 -9.46 -5.63 -3.18
C GLU A 268 -8.28 -5.06 -3.97
N GLN A 269 -7.07 -5.60 -3.79
CA GLN A 269 -5.89 -5.17 -4.52
C GLN A 269 -6.06 -5.26 -6.05
N PHE A 270 -6.79 -6.28 -6.54
CA PHE A 270 -7.06 -6.43 -7.97
C PHE A 270 -8.07 -5.39 -8.50
N ILE A 271 -9.14 -5.12 -7.75
CA ILE A 271 -10.16 -4.12 -8.12
C ILE A 271 -9.54 -2.72 -8.16
N PHE A 272 -8.71 -2.39 -7.17
CA PHE A 272 -7.98 -1.13 -7.06
C PHE A 272 -6.73 -1.04 -7.92
N GLN A 273 -6.44 -2.07 -8.72
CA GLN A 273 -5.33 -2.08 -9.68
C GLN A 273 -3.94 -1.97 -9.02
N HIS A 274 -3.84 -2.28 -7.73
CA HIS A 274 -2.57 -2.36 -6.99
C HIS A 274 -1.67 -3.47 -7.54
N ILE A 275 -2.27 -4.55 -8.04
CA ILE A 275 -1.58 -5.69 -8.64
C ILE A 275 -2.03 -5.95 -10.07
N SER A 276 -1.16 -6.59 -10.85
CA SER A 276 -1.45 -7.03 -12.21
C SER A 276 -2.42 -8.23 -12.23
N LYS A 277 -3.07 -8.45 -13.39
CA LYS A 277 -3.90 -9.65 -13.59
C LYS A 277 -3.09 -10.95 -13.44
N GLN A 278 -1.82 -10.98 -13.85
CA GLN A 278 -0.98 -12.17 -13.71
C GLN A 278 -0.67 -12.49 -12.24
N GLN A 279 -0.38 -11.46 -11.42
CA GLN A 279 -0.19 -11.63 -9.98
C GLN A 279 -1.46 -12.13 -9.30
N TYR A 280 -2.60 -11.52 -9.64
CA TYR A 280 -3.89 -11.96 -9.15
C TYR A 280 -4.14 -13.43 -9.50
N THR A 281 -3.97 -13.83 -10.76
CA THR A 281 -4.18 -15.22 -11.22
C THR A 281 -3.28 -16.19 -10.46
N LYS A 282 -1.99 -15.86 -10.29
CA LYS A 282 -1.05 -16.70 -9.53
C LYS A 282 -1.51 -16.94 -8.09
N TRP A 283 -1.90 -15.90 -7.36
CA TRP A 283 -2.33 -16.05 -5.97
C TRP A 283 -3.74 -16.64 -5.84
N HIS A 284 -4.62 -16.35 -6.81
CA HIS A 284 -5.94 -16.97 -6.91
C HIS A 284 -5.82 -18.50 -7.09
N GLU A 285 -4.90 -18.98 -7.93
CA GLU A 285 -4.67 -20.42 -8.13
C GLU A 285 -4.32 -21.13 -6.83
N LEU A 286 -3.46 -20.55 -6.00
CA LEU A 286 -3.11 -21.09 -4.68
C LEU A 286 -4.32 -21.19 -3.74
N LEU A 287 -5.15 -20.14 -3.69
CA LEU A 287 -6.38 -20.15 -2.89
C LEU A 287 -7.39 -21.16 -3.44
N ASN A 288 -7.50 -21.28 -4.76
CA ASN A 288 -8.43 -22.21 -5.42
C ASN A 288 -8.06 -23.67 -5.14
N GLU A 289 -6.77 -24.01 -5.12
CA GLU A 289 -6.31 -25.34 -4.70
C GLU A 289 -6.71 -25.65 -3.26
N GLN A 290 -6.58 -24.68 -2.35
CA GLN A 290 -7.01 -24.86 -0.97
C GLN A 290 -8.53 -25.00 -0.85
N VAL A 291 -9.30 -24.13 -1.48
CA VAL A 291 -10.77 -24.22 -1.47
C VAL A 291 -11.22 -25.58 -2.00
N LYS A 292 -10.64 -26.07 -3.11
CA LYS A 292 -10.96 -27.39 -3.65
C LYS A 292 -10.61 -28.54 -2.70
N ARG A 293 -9.55 -28.42 -1.92
CA ARG A 293 -9.18 -29.41 -0.90
C ARG A 293 -10.24 -29.45 0.21
N ASP A 294 -10.61 -28.29 0.74
CA ASP A 294 -11.64 -28.19 1.78
C ASP A 294 -13.01 -28.71 1.29
N LEU A 295 -13.33 -28.48 0.01
CA LEU A 295 -14.53 -29.04 -0.65
C LEU A 295 -14.50 -30.57 -0.78
N ALA A 296 -13.33 -31.16 -1.01
CA ALA A 296 -13.18 -32.61 -1.15
C ALA A 296 -13.26 -33.34 0.21
N ASP A 297 -12.83 -32.67 1.29
CA ASP A 297 -12.89 -33.19 2.65
C ASP A 297 -14.33 -33.17 3.23
N GLU A 298 -15.24 -32.35 2.67
CA GLU A 298 -16.67 -32.40 2.98
C GLU A 298 -17.32 -33.58 2.24
N GLU A 299 -17.39 -34.76 2.87
CA GLU A 299 -18.13 -35.91 2.32
C GLU A 299 -19.56 -35.48 1.93
N PRO A 300 -20.02 -35.75 0.69
CA PRO A 300 -21.42 -35.54 0.34
C PRO A 300 -22.26 -36.51 1.17
N GLN A 301 -22.97 -36.00 2.16
CA GLN A 301 -24.01 -36.79 2.84
C GLN A 301 -25.09 -37.11 1.80
N ASP A 302 -25.04 -38.35 1.30
CA ASP A 302 -25.91 -38.87 0.28
C ASP A 302 -27.34 -39.00 0.83
N LEU A 303 -28.13 -37.94 0.66
CA LEU A 303 -29.54 -37.88 1.02
C LEU A 303 -30.37 -37.51 -0.20
N GLY A 304 -30.33 -38.34 -1.25
CA GLY A 304 -31.43 -38.65 -2.19
C GLY A 304 -32.25 -37.54 -2.88
N ALA A 305 -32.03 -36.25 -2.60
CA ALA A 305 -32.79 -35.12 -3.11
C ALA A 305 -32.09 -33.80 -2.70
N GLY A 306 -31.10 -33.39 -3.50
CA GLY A 306 -30.49 -32.06 -3.41
C GLY A 306 -29.38 -31.94 -2.36
N PHE A 307 -28.31 -31.26 -2.75
CA PHE A 307 -27.22 -30.88 -1.86
C PHE A 307 -27.77 -29.91 -0.80
N ILE A 308 -27.95 -30.36 0.45
CA ILE A 308 -28.35 -29.49 1.56
C ILE A 308 -27.10 -29.10 2.31
N LEU A 309 -26.58 -27.89 2.04
CA LEU A 309 -25.50 -27.30 2.82
C LEU A 309 -25.86 -27.31 4.32
N PRO A 310 -24.93 -27.68 5.22
CA PRO A 310 -25.16 -27.58 6.65
C PRO A 310 -25.62 -26.16 7.01
N ARG A 311 -26.82 -26.03 7.61
CA ARG A 311 -27.52 -24.74 7.84
C ARG A 311 -26.73 -23.66 8.62
N HIS A 312 -25.58 -24.04 9.17
CA HIS A 312 -24.73 -23.19 10.03
C HIS A 312 -23.32 -22.94 9.46
N LYS A 313 -22.87 -23.68 8.44
CA LYS A 313 -21.51 -23.56 7.91
C LYS A 313 -21.46 -22.57 6.75
N VAL A 314 -20.43 -21.73 6.73
CA VAL A 314 -20.10 -20.89 5.57
C VAL A 314 -19.36 -21.75 4.57
N HIS A 315 -19.79 -21.68 3.32
CA HIS A 315 -19.20 -22.42 2.21
C HIS A 315 -18.62 -21.46 1.18
N ILE A 316 -17.51 -21.83 0.57
CA ILE A 316 -16.82 -21.00 -0.43
C ILE A 316 -16.70 -21.81 -1.70
N GLU A 317 -17.09 -21.21 -2.81
CA GLU A 317 -17.00 -21.83 -4.12
C GLU A 317 -16.23 -20.95 -5.09
N PRO A 318 -15.40 -21.53 -5.96
CA PRO A 318 -14.86 -20.81 -7.10
C PRO A 318 -15.98 -20.46 -8.10
N CYS A 319 -15.89 -19.29 -8.73
CA CYS A 319 -16.84 -18.85 -9.74
C CYS A 319 -16.16 -18.03 -10.84
N ASP A 320 -16.80 -17.94 -12.01
CA ASP A 320 -16.43 -16.95 -13.03
C ASP A 320 -17.29 -15.70 -12.80
N ASP A 321 -16.68 -14.65 -12.25
CA ASP A 321 -17.40 -13.43 -11.86
C ASP A 321 -17.30 -12.40 -12.98
N LEU A 322 -18.45 -11.82 -13.34
CA LEU A 322 -18.47 -10.65 -14.19
C LEU A 322 -17.96 -9.49 -13.34
N ARG A 323 -16.94 -8.76 -13.83
CA ARG A 323 -16.40 -7.54 -13.20
C ARG A 323 -17.36 -6.35 -13.37
N LEU A 324 -18.64 -6.59 -13.13
CA LEU A 324 -19.72 -5.61 -13.08
C LEU A 324 -20.02 -5.32 -11.60
N SER A 325 -19.73 -4.10 -11.17
CA SER A 325 -19.85 -3.68 -9.77
C SER A 325 -21.25 -3.95 -9.25
N LEU A 326 -21.34 -4.69 -8.14
CA LEU A 326 -22.57 -4.93 -7.39
C LEU A 326 -23.72 -5.49 -8.22
N LEU A 327 -23.43 -6.30 -9.26
CA LEU A 327 -24.44 -6.86 -10.17
C LEU A 327 -25.59 -7.54 -9.41
N ARG A 328 -25.27 -8.30 -8.36
CA ARG A 328 -26.25 -9.02 -7.54
C ARG A 328 -27.20 -8.10 -6.75
N TYR A 329 -26.81 -6.85 -6.55
CA TYR A 329 -27.52 -5.87 -5.71
C TYR A 329 -28.11 -4.70 -6.51
N TRP A 330 -27.94 -4.70 -7.83
CA TRP A 330 -28.48 -3.71 -8.76
C TRP A 330 -29.40 -4.34 -9.79
N SER A 331 -29.98 -3.50 -10.64
CA SER A 331 -30.45 -3.91 -11.96
C SER A 331 -29.25 -4.14 -12.91
N ILE A 332 -29.44 -4.89 -14.00
CA ILE A 332 -28.37 -5.08 -15.00
C ILE A 332 -28.01 -3.74 -15.65
N GLU A 333 -29.02 -2.91 -15.95
CA GLU A 333 -28.83 -1.58 -16.55
C GLU A 333 -27.96 -0.69 -15.66
N ASP A 334 -28.23 -0.66 -14.36
CA ASP A 334 -27.48 0.19 -13.44
C ASP A 334 -26.08 -0.35 -13.12
N SER A 335 -25.93 -1.66 -12.98
CA SER A 335 -24.59 -2.25 -12.79
C SER A 335 -23.68 -1.91 -13.98
N LEU A 336 -24.18 -2.01 -15.22
CA LEU A 336 -23.47 -1.53 -16.41
C LEU A 336 -23.22 -0.02 -16.38
N ARG A 337 -24.18 0.76 -15.91
CA ARG A 337 -24.09 2.23 -15.85
C ARG A 337 -23.01 2.72 -14.89
N TYR A 338 -22.86 2.08 -13.74
CA TYR A 338 -22.04 2.56 -12.62
C TYR A 338 -20.73 1.78 -12.43
N THR A 339 -20.52 0.66 -13.13
CA THR A 339 -19.21 0.00 -13.17
C THR A 339 -18.19 0.94 -13.81
N SER A 340 -17.14 1.30 -13.05
CA SER A 340 -16.12 2.29 -13.46
C SER A 340 -15.56 2.05 -14.87
N TYR A 341 -15.20 0.80 -15.19
CA TYR A 341 -14.68 0.42 -16.51
C TYR A 341 -15.69 0.68 -17.66
N VAL A 342 -16.94 0.25 -17.49
CA VAL A 342 -18.01 0.41 -18.49
C VAL A 342 -18.37 1.88 -18.63
N ALA A 343 -18.55 2.55 -17.50
CA ALA A 343 -18.88 3.96 -17.43
C ALA A 343 -17.85 4.84 -18.15
N ALA A 344 -16.55 4.62 -17.90
CA ALA A 344 -15.46 5.33 -18.56
C ALA A 344 -15.44 5.14 -20.09
N ARG A 345 -15.71 3.92 -20.57
CA ARG A 345 -15.67 3.56 -22.00
C ARG A 345 -16.90 4.04 -22.77
N LEU A 346 -18.09 3.82 -22.23
CA LEU A 346 -19.35 4.18 -22.86
C LEU A 346 -19.79 5.62 -22.55
N GLN A 347 -19.12 6.30 -21.62
CA GLN A 347 -19.45 7.64 -21.15
C GLN A 347 -20.88 7.74 -20.59
N THR A 348 -21.20 6.87 -19.64
CA THR A 348 -22.57 6.65 -19.12
C THR A 348 -23.13 7.81 -18.30
N TRP A 349 -22.30 8.81 -17.98
CA TRP A 349 -22.74 10.11 -17.46
C TRP A 349 -23.44 11.00 -18.52
N ARG A 350 -23.43 10.59 -19.80
CA ARG A 350 -24.13 11.25 -20.91
C ARG A 350 -25.32 10.43 -21.38
N GLN A 351 -26.35 11.09 -21.92
CA GLN A 351 -27.52 10.42 -22.50
C GLN A 351 -27.13 9.39 -23.59
N LYS A 352 -26.24 9.77 -24.50
CA LYS A 352 -25.69 8.86 -25.53
C LYS A 352 -25.02 7.61 -24.95
N GLY A 353 -24.37 7.72 -23.79
CA GLY A 353 -23.76 6.58 -23.12
C GLY A 353 -24.79 5.61 -22.53
N VAL A 354 -25.89 6.14 -22.00
CA VAL A 354 -27.04 5.34 -21.54
C VAL A 354 -27.74 4.65 -22.72
N GLU A 355 -27.88 5.34 -23.85
CA GLU A 355 -28.39 4.73 -25.08
C GLU A 355 -27.50 3.59 -25.58
N ASN A 356 -26.17 3.73 -25.49
CA ASN A 356 -25.23 2.66 -25.84
C ASN A 356 -25.41 1.41 -24.95
N ILE A 357 -25.74 1.57 -23.66
CA ILE A 357 -26.07 0.44 -22.78
C ILE A 357 -27.35 -0.25 -23.26
N ARG A 358 -28.40 0.51 -23.58
CA ARG A 358 -29.67 -0.05 -24.06
C ARG A 358 -29.51 -0.78 -25.39
N ASN A 359 -28.67 -0.26 -26.28
CA ASN A 359 -28.29 -0.92 -27.51
C ASN A 359 -27.57 -2.25 -27.21
N LEU A 360 -26.58 -2.26 -26.30
CA LEU A 360 -25.91 -3.49 -25.88
C LEU A 360 -26.91 -4.51 -25.33
N LEU A 361 -27.80 -4.12 -24.42
CA LEU A 361 -28.84 -4.99 -23.85
C LEU A 361 -29.73 -5.63 -24.93
N THR A 362 -30.01 -4.90 -26.00
CA THR A 362 -30.75 -5.41 -27.16
C THR A 362 -29.98 -6.53 -27.86
N TYR A 363 -28.67 -6.38 -28.09
CA TYR A 363 -27.82 -7.43 -28.66
C TYR A 363 -27.64 -8.63 -27.73
N LEU A 364 -27.69 -8.41 -26.42
CA LEU A 364 -27.66 -9.49 -25.43
C LEU A 364 -28.98 -10.27 -25.35
N CYS A 365 -30.02 -9.85 -26.09
CA CYS A 365 -31.36 -10.41 -26.02
C CYS A 365 -31.98 -10.29 -24.62
N ILE A 366 -31.76 -9.15 -23.94
CA ILE A 366 -32.32 -8.85 -22.61
C ILE A 366 -33.37 -7.75 -22.76
N PRO A 367 -34.66 -8.03 -22.47
CA PRO A 367 -35.71 -7.01 -22.51
C PRO A 367 -35.42 -5.86 -21.52
N LEU A 368 -35.59 -4.62 -21.94
CA LEU A 368 -35.30 -3.44 -21.11
C LEU A 368 -36.05 -3.45 -19.76
N LYS A 369 -37.30 -3.94 -19.74
CA LYS A 369 -38.08 -4.09 -18.51
C LYS A 369 -37.42 -5.07 -17.52
N ALA A 370 -36.80 -6.13 -18.02
CA ALA A 370 -36.07 -7.08 -17.18
C ALA A 370 -34.70 -6.53 -16.76
N ALA A 371 -34.01 -5.80 -17.65
CA ALA A 371 -32.73 -5.17 -17.36
C ALA A 371 -32.81 -4.11 -16.25
N ALA A 372 -33.96 -3.44 -16.10
CA ALA A 372 -34.24 -2.46 -15.05
C ALA A 372 -34.77 -3.08 -13.73
N ALA A 373 -35.09 -4.37 -13.71
CA ALA A 373 -35.52 -5.06 -12.49
C ALA A 373 -34.31 -5.53 -11.66
N PRO A 374 -34.46 -5.70 -10.33
CA PRO A 374 -33.37 -6.18 -9.47
C PRO A 374 -32.84 -7.55 -9.90
N TYR A 375 -31.52 -7.67 -10.08
CA TYR A 375 -30.87 -8.88 -10.60
C TYR A 375 -31.14 -10.13 -9.76
N LYS A 376 -31.11 -10.03 -8.43
CA LYS A 376 -31.39 -11.15 -7.50
C LYS A 376 -32.77 -11.79 -7.73
N GLY A 377 -33.73 -11.03 -8.27
CA GLY A 377 -35.06 -11.54 -8.61
C GLY A 377 -35.17 -12.17 -10.01
N LEU A 378 -34.16 -12.00 -10.87
CA LEU A 378 -34.15 -12.55 -12.23
C LEU A 378 -33.76 -14.04 -12.19
N ARG A 379 -34.45 -14.87 -12.97
CA ARG A 379 -34.19 -16.31 -13.10
C ARG A 379 -34.29 -16.77 -14.55
N GLY A 380 -33.65 -17.90 -14.85
CA GLY A 380 -33.70 -18.57 -16.15
C GLY A 380 -32.97 -17.77 -17.22
N GLN A 381 -33.67 -17.45 -18.31
CA GLN A 381 -33.07 -17.02 -19.57
C GLN A 381 -32.30 -15.69 -19.51
N VAL A 382 -32.63 -14.77 -18.59
CA VAL A 382 -32.00 -13.43 -18.56
C VAL A 382 -30.55 -13.49 -18.06
N PRO A 383 -30.23 -14.04 -16.87
CA PRO A 383 -28.84 -14.29 -16.48
C PRO A 383 -28.07 -15.14 -17.49
N GLU A 384 -28.69 -16.21 -18.04
CA GLU A 384 -28.05 -17.06 -19.05
C GLU A 384 -27.68 -16.29 -20.32
N ASN A 385 -28.57 -15.43 -20.80
CA ASN A 385 -28.32 -14.54 -21.94
C ASN A 385 -27.19 -13.54 -21.64
N LEU A 386 -27.14 -12.99 -20.42
CA LEU A 386 -26.06 -12.09 -20.02
C LEU A 386 -24.70 -12.81 -20.09
N HIS A 387 -24.57 -13.97 -19.45
CA HIS A 387 -23.29 -14.70 -19.42
C HIS A 387 -22.88 -15.26 -20.80
N SER A 388 -23.83 -15.74 -21.60
CA SER A 388 -23.53 -16.34 -22.92
C SER A 388 -23.27 -15.31 -24.01
N ASN A 389 -24.01 -14.20 -24.02
CA ASN A 389 -23.93 -13.21 -25.11
C ASN A 389 -22.94 -12.08 -24.82
N LEU A 390 -22.67 -11.74 -23.55
CA LEU A 390 -21.75 -10.64 -23.21
C LEU A 390 -20.33 -10.83 -23.77
N PRO A 391 -19.70 -12.03 -23.72
CA PRO A 391 -18.38 -12.24 -24.33
C PRO A 391 -18.36 -11.93 -25.84
N ARG A 392 -19.47 -12.22 -26.53
CA ARG A 392 -19.59 -12.04 -27.99
C ARG A 392 -19.81 -10.59 -28.39
N PHE A 393 -20.64 -9.86 -27.65
CA PHE A 393 -21.08 -8.51 -28.05
C PHE A 393 -20.33 -7.39 -27.32
N ALA A 394 -19.74 -7.61 -26.15
CA ALA A 394 -18.96 -6.59 -25.45
C ALA A 394 -17.86 -5.95 -26.33
N PRO A 395 -17.04 -6.72 -27.08
CA PRO A 395 -16.00 -6.13 -27.94
C PRO A 395 -16.56 -5.23 -29.04
N GLN A 396 -17.75 -5.53 -29.55
CA GLN A 396 -18.44 -4.74 -30.58
C GLN A 396 -18.93 -3.39 -30.02
N HIS A 397 -19.09 -3.30 -28.70
CA HIS A 397 -19.49 -2.11 -27.96
C HIS A 397 -18.29 -1.44 -27.23
N MET A 398 -17.06 -1.59 -27.74
CA MET A 398 -15.85 -0.98 -27.16
C MET A 398 -15.47 -1.47 -25.75
N LEU A 399 -16.02 -2.60 -25.32
CA LEU A 399 -15.73 -3.23 -24.03
C LEU A 399 -14.88 -4.47 -24.25
N ALA A 400 -13.65 -4.47 -23.74
CA ALA A 400 -12.78 -5.64 -23.82
C ALA A 400 -13.26 -6.72 -22.84
N TRP A 401 -13.55 -7.91 -23.36
CA TRP A 401 -13.99 -9.05 -22.55
C TRP A 401 -13.01 -9.38 -21.42
N ASP A 402 -11.70 -9.32 -21.69
CA ASP A 402 -10.65 -9.58 -20.71
C ASP A 402 -10.67 -8.65 -19.47
N SER A 403 -11.31 -7.48 -19.60
CA SER A 403 -11.52 -6.51 -18.52
C SER A 403 -12.86 -6.66 -17.79
N LEU A 404 -13.78 -7.49 -18.30
CA LEU A 404 -15.14 -7.68 -17.78
C LEU A 404 -15.37 -9.01 -17.07
N HIS A 405 -14.39 -9.91 -17.06
CA HIS A 405 -14.49 -11.20 -16.38
C HIS A 405 -13.15 -11.57 -15.74
N PHE A 406 -13.24 -12.36 -14.67
CA PHE A 406 -12.11 -13.01 -14.03
C PHE A 406 -12.60 -14.16 -13.16
N GLN A 407 -11.73 -15.15 -12.95
CA GLN A 407 -11.98 -16.20 -11.98
C GLN A 407 -11.92 -15.61 -10.58
N SER A 408 -12.94 -15.90 -9.76
CA SER A 408 -13.14 -15.33 -8.45
C SER A 408 -13.77 -16.38 -7.53
N PHE A 409 -14.26 -15.92 -6.38
CA PHE A 409 -14.94 -16.77 -5.41
C PHE A 409 -16.23 -16.12 -4.92
N LYS A 410 -17.12 -16.96 -4.42
CA LYS A 410 -18.35 -16.56 -3.75
C LYS A 410 -18.53 -17.31 -2.44
N LEU A 411 -19.03 -16.58 -1.46
CA LEU A 411 -19.45 -17.13 -0.17
C LEU A 411 -20.93 -17.49 -0.25
N GLN A 412 -21.26 -18.70 0.18
CA GLN A 412 -22.63 -19.16 0.36
C GLN A 412 -22.92 -19.37 1.84
N TYR A 413 -24.03 -18.80 2.30
CA TYR A 413 -24.59 -19.05 3.61
C TYR A 413 -26.12 -19.13 3.54
N LYS A 414 -26.68 -20.31 3.84
CA LYS A 414 -28.12 -20.60 3.69
C LYS A 414 -28.60 -20.35 2.25
N HIS A 415 -29.33 -19.27 2.02
CA HIS A 415 -29.85 -18.88 0.70
C HIS A 415 -29.20 -17.59 0.20
N GLU A 416 -28.23 -17.06 0.95
CA GLU A 416 -27.53 -15.84 0.63
C GLU A 416 -26.19 -16.16 -0.02
N GLU A 417 -25.92 -15.47 -1.12
CA GLU A 417 -24.67 -15.54 -1.87
C GLU A 417 -24.03 -14.15 -1.85
N VAL A 418 -22.74 -14.09 -1.52
CA VAL A 418 -21.96 -12.85 -1.55
C VAL A 418 -20.70 -13.10 -2.37
N GLY A 419 -20.55 -12.39 -3.50
CA GLY A 419 -19.32 -12.44 -4.29
C GLY A 419 -18.17 -11.73 -3.58
N ALA A 420 -16.92 -12.15 -3.84
CA ALA A 420 -15.74 -11.49 -3.25
C ALA A 420 -15.69 -9.99 -3.60
N THR A 421 -15.98 -9.64 -4.85
CA THR A 421 -16.12 -8.25 -5.33
C THR A 421 -17.17 -7.48 -4.52
N ASP A 422 -18.33 -8.10 -4.27
CA ASP A 422 -19.44 -7.48 -3.55
C ASP A 422 -19.07 -7.21 -2.09
N MET A 423 -18.36 -8.16 -1.45
CA MET A 423 -17.84 -7.98 -0.08
C MET A 423 -16.82 -6.85 0.00
N VAL A 424 -15.88 -6.74 -0.96
CA VAL A 424 -14.93 -5.61 -1.00
C VAL A 424 -15.66 -4.28 -1.05
N PHE A 425 -16.66 -4.14 -1.92
CA PHE A 425 -17.46 -2.93 -2.00
C PHE A 425 -18.26 -2.70 -0.71
N ALA A 426 -18.82 -3.74 -0.09
CA ALA A 426 -19.54 -3.63 1.19
C ALA A 426 -18.65 -3.08 2.30
N LEU A 427 -17.44 -3.63 2.47
CA LEU A 427 -16.46 -3.17 3.46
C LEU A 427 -16.05 -1.73 3.19
N LEU A 428 -15.73 -1.39 1.95
CA LEU A 428 -15.38 -0.02 1.57
C LEU A 428 -16.52 0.97 1.83
N GLY A 429 -17.76 0.58 1.56
CA GLY A 429 -18.93 1.40 1.86
C GLY A 429 -19.08 1.70 3.36
N LEU A 430 -18.75 0.75 4.23
CA LEU A 430 -18.72 0.96 5.69
C LEU A 430 -17.53 1.81 6.14
N LEU A 431 -16.32 1.55 5.62
CA LEU A 431 -15.10 2.29 5.95
C LEU A 431 -15.20 3.78 5.57
N THR A 432 -15.95 4.08 4.50
CA THR A 432 -16.09 5.45 3.95
C THR A 432 -17.34 6.17 4.45
N GLU A 433 -18.06 5.59 5.40
CA GLU A 433 -19.25 6.18 6.01
C GLU A 433 -18.85 7.31 6.98
N TYR A 434 -18.73 8.51 6.43
CA TYR A 434 -18.37 9.70 7.20
C TYR A 434 -19.47 10.09 8.19
N GLN A 435 -19.10 10.23 9.47
CA GLN A 435 -19.98 10.67 10.55
C GLN A 435 -19.44 11.98 11.15
N PRO A 436 -19.89 13.15 10.65
CA PRO A 436 -19.36 14.45 11.09
C PRO A 436 -19.58 14.67 12.60
N GLY A 437 -18.59 15.27 13.25
CA GLY A 437 -18.67 15.64 14.67
C GLY A 437 -18.50 14.49 15.67
N GLN A 438 -18.32 13.25 15.22
CA GLN A 438 -17.96 12.13 16.09
C GLN A 438 -16.43 11.94 16.13
N PRO A 439 -15.79 12.04 17.30
CA PRO A 439 -14.35 11.78 17.41
C PRO A 439 -14.08 10.31 17.07
N ASN A 440 -12.98 10.06 16.36
CA ASN A 440 -12.55 8.70 15.99
C ASN A 440 -13.59 7.86 15.22
N TRP A 441 -14.50 8.51 14.47
CA TRP A 441 -15.53 7.81 13.68
C TRP A 441 -14.95 6.72 12.76
N HIS A 442 -13.73 6.92 12.25
CA HIS A 442 -13.01 5.96 11.41
C HIS A 442 -12.72 4.64 12.14
N ARG A 443 -12.52 4.66 13.46
CA ARG A 443 -12.34 3.43 14.27
C ARG A 443 -13.66 2.67 14.37
N ASN A 444 -14.77 3.37 14.57
CA ASN A 444 -16.10 2.76 14.57
C ASN A 444 -16.44 2.17 13.18
N ALA A 445 -16.11 2.89 12.10
CA ALA A 445 -16.27 2.42 10.73
C ALA A 445 -15.46 1.14 10.49
N PHE A 446 -14.21 1.10 10.95
CA PHE A 446 -13.34 -0.09 10.88
C PHE A 446 -13.93 -1.28 11.64
N VAL A 447 -14.39 -1.09 12.88
CA VAL A 447 -15.02 -2.15 13.68
C VAL A 447 -16.31 -2.66 13.04
N ASN A 448 -17.11 -1.77 12.45
CA ASN A 448 -18.31 -2.17 11.70
C ASN A 448 -17.95 -3.03 10.48
N ALA A 449 -16.92 -2.63 9.72
CA ALA A 449 -16.42 -3.41 8.58
C ALA A 449 -15.89 -4.78 9.03
N GLN A 450 -15.13 -4.83 10.12
CA GLN A 450 -14.62 -6.08 10.71
C GLN A 450 -15.76 -7.00 11.13
N THR A 451 -16.80 -6.44 11.75
CA THR A 451 -17.99 -7.18 12.17
C THR A 451 -18.79 -7.71 10.98
N ALA A 452 -18.81 -6.99 9.85
CA ALA A 452 -19.52 -7.37 8.63
C ALA A 452 -18.94 -8.63 7.95
N LEU A 453 -17.65 -8.95 8.14
CA LEU A 453 -17.03 -10.19 7.64
C LEU A 453 -17.74 -11.45 8.17
N HIS A 454 -18.34 -11.38 9.37
CA HIS A 454 -19.14 -12.46 9.95
C HIS A 454 -20.57 -12.46 9.40
N VAL A 455 -20.70 -12.72 8.09
CA VAL A 455 -21.97 -12.65 7.31
C VAL A 455 -23.12 -13.40 7.98
N GLN A 456 -22.82 -14.53 8.62
CA GLN A 456 -23.81 -15.40 9.27
C GLN A 456 -24.65 -14.67 10.34
N ARG A 457 -24.05 -13.67 10.99
CA ARG A 457 -24.67 -12.89 12.08
C ARG A 457 -24.97 -11.46 11.64
N ASN A 458 -24.19 -10.93 10.70
CA ASN A 458 -24.13 -9.51 10.41
C ASN A 458 -24.43 -9.16 8.95
N LEU A 459 -25.24 -9.98 8.26
CA LEU A 459 -25.65 -9.70 6.87
C LEU A 459 -26.22 -8.29 6.68
N HIS A 460 -26.96 -7.76 7.66
CA HIS A 460 -27.49 -6.40 7.62
C HIS A 460 -26.40 -5.31 7.52
N LEU A 461 -25.21 -5.54 8.10
CA LEU A 461 -24.07 -4.62 7.94
C LEU A 461 -23.50 -4.71 6.53
N VAL A 462 -23.44 -5.91 5.95
CA VAL A 462 -23.03 -6.11 4.56
C VAL A 462 -23.99 -5.37 3.63
N GLU A 463 -25.30 -5.52 3.81
CA GLU A 463 -26.32 -4.82 3.02
C GLU A 463 -26.23 -3.29 3.16
N ARG A 464 -26.01 -2.78 4.38
CA ARG A 464 -25.76 -1.35 4.62
C ARG A 464 -24.52 -0.87 3.90
N GLY A 465 -23.42 -1.62 3.98
CA GLY A 465 -22.17 -1.32 3.29
C GLY A 465 -22.34 -1.29 1.78
N ILE A 466 -23.08 -2.24 1.22
CA ILE A 466 -23.42 -2.30 -0.20
C ILE A 466 -24.17 -1.03 -0.61
N GLU A 467 -25.17 -0.59 0.16
CA GLU A 467 -25.93 0.61 -0.17
C GLU A 467 -25.04 1.87 -0.17
N GLN A 468 -24.12 1.99 0.79
CA GLN A 468 -23.11 3.06 0.77
C GLN A 468 -22.19 2.97 -0.46
N ALA A 469 -21.80 1.76 -0.86
CA ALA A 469 -20.96 1.54 -2.04
C ALA A 469 -21.69 1.84 -3.36
N LYS A 470 -23.01 1.61 -3.43
CA LYS A 470 -23.84 2.05 -4.57
C LYS A 470 -23.77 3.55 -4.71
N GLN A 471 -24.00 4.28 -3.61
CA GLN A 471 -23.96 5.74 -3.61
C GLN A 471 -22.57 6.24 -4.02
N MET A 472 -21.49 5.64 -3.49
CA MET A 472 -20.13 5.95 -3.91
C MET A 472 -19.91 5.76 -5.42
N CYS A 473 -20.36 4.65 -6.00
CA CYS A 473 -20.24 4.40 -7.45
C CYS A 473 -21.02 5.43 -8.29
N GLN A 474 -22.22 5.79 -7.85
CA GLN A 474 -23.04 6.81 -8.50
C GLN A 474 -22.37 8.19 -8.44
N ASP A 475 -21.90 8.58 -7.24
CA ASP A 475 -21.23 9.86 -6.98
C ASP A 475 -19.99 10.00 -7.86
N VAL A 476 -19.16 8.95 -7.95
CA VAL A 476 -17.95 8.94 -8.78
C VAL A 476 -18.29 9.16 -10.25
N VAL A 477 -19.23 8.40 -10.81
CA VAL A 477 -19.61 8.53 -12.23
C VAL A 477 -20.22 9.90 -12.51
N HIS A 478 -21.06 10.41 -11.62
CA HIS A 478 -21.72 11.70 -11.77
C HIS A 478 -20.73 12.87 -11.70
N GLU A 479 -20.02 13.01 -10.59
CA GLU A 479 -19.12 14.15 -10.32
C GLU A 479 -17.95 14.17 -11.31
N CYS A 480 -17.34 13.02 -11.58
CA CYS A 480 -16.30 12.94 -12.59
C CYS A 480 -16.83 13.26 -13.98
N GLY A 481 -18.02 12.78 -14.33
CA GLY A 481 -18.68 13.10 -15.59
C GLY A 481 -18.91 14.60 -15.78
N LEU A 482 -19.29 15.31 -14.71
CA LEU A 482 -19.41 16.77 -14.68
C LEU A 482 -18.06 17.45 -14.88
N MET A 483 -17.02 17.07 -14.12
CA MET A 483 -15.67 17.63 -14.26
C MET A 483 -15.08 17.41 -15.67
N ILE A 484 -15.29 16.22 -16.22
CA ILE A 484 -14.90 15.85 -17.59
C ILE A 484 -15.61 16.71 -18.63
N THR A 485 -16.89 17.03 -18.42
CA THR A 485 -17.72 17.82 -19.35
C THR A 485 -17.45 19.32 -19.22
N ALA A 486 -17.17 19.79 -18.01
CA ALA A 486 -16.77 21.17 -17.72
C ALA A 486 -15.30 21.49 -18.06
N GLY A 487 -14.54 20.52 -18.59
CA GLY A 487 -13.14 20.72 -18.98
C GLY A 487 -12.19 21.02 -17.81
N LYS A 488 -12.51 20.52 -16.60
CA LYS A 488 -11.72 20.80 -15.39
C LYS A 488 -10.42 19.99 -15.29
N ILE A 489 -10.29 18.93 -16.09
CA ILE A 489 -9.10 18.08 -16.09
C ILE A 489 -7.99 18.77 -16.88
N LYS A 490 -6.87 18.97 -16.21
CA LYS A 490 -5.66 19.60 -16.75
C LYS A 490 -4.65 18.53 -17.15
N GLY A 491 -3.67 18.92 -17.97
CA GLY A 491 -2.68 18.02 -18.58
C GLY A 491 -3.10 17.56 -19.98
N GLY A 492 -2.71 18.35 -20.99
CA GLY A 492 -2.99 18.08 -22.40
C GLY A 492 -2.08 16.99 -23.01
N LYS A 493 -2.00 16.95 -24.34
CA LYS A 493 -1.27 15.91 -25.09
C LYS A 493 0.24 15.83 -24.81
N SER A 494 0.86 16.92 -24.38
CA SER A 494 2.30 16.97 -24.06
C SER A 494 2.61 16.75 -22.58
N ALA A 495 1.60 16.84 -21.70
CA ALA A 495 1.79 16.84 -20.26
C ALA A 495 2.08 15.43 -19.74
N LEU A 496 3.09 15.26 -18.88
CA LEU A 496 3.50 13.94 -18.38
C LEU A 496 2.39 13.17 -17.66
N TYR A 497 1.54 13.88 -16.92
CA TYR A 497 0.39 13.34 -16.21
C TYR A 497 -0.82 14.26 -16.34
N ARG A 498 -1.99 13.74 -15.99
CA ARG A 498 -3.23 14.51 -15.88
C ARG A 498 -3.54 14.81 -14.43
N TRP A 499 -4.21 15.92 -14.19
CA TRP A 499 -4.61 16.25 -12.83
C TRP A 499 -5.91 17.03 -12.75
N VAL A 500 -6.52 16.98 -11.58
CA VAL A 500 -7.70 17.78 -11.23
C VAL A 500 -7.61 18.23 -9.78
N ASN A 501 -7.99 19.49 -9.54
CA ASN A 501 -8.22 19.99 -8.20
C ASN A 501 -9.72 20.01 -7.93
N VAL A 502 -10.19 19.06 -7.12
CA VAL A 502 -11.61 18.96 -6.72
C VAL A 502 -11.97 20.07 -5.75
N ALA A 503 -11.01 20.57 -4.96
CA ALA A 503 -11.23 21.69 -4.03
C ALA A 503 -11.63 22.99 -4.73
N ASP A 504 -11.28 23.17 -6.02
CA ASP A 504 -11.65 24.34 -6.84
C ASP A 504 -12.97 24.13 -7.62
N SER A 505 -13.62 22.99 -7.44
CA SER A 505 -14.83 22.61 -8.17
C SER A 505 -16.08 22.69 -7.30
N ASN A 506 -17.26 22.68 -7.92
CA ASN A 506 -18.54 22.65 -7.19
C ASN A 506 -18.76 21.32 -6.43
N ALA A 507 -17.87 20.33 -6.57
CA ALA A 507 -17.95 19.03 -5.91
C ALA A 507 -17.52 19.06 -4.42
N LEU A 508 -17.36 20.26 -3.83
CA LEU A 508 -17.07 20.48 -2.41
C LEU A 508 -18.11 19.87 -1.45
N ALA A 509 -19.32 19.56 -1.94
CA ALA A 509 -20.42 19.09 -1.09
C ALA A 509 -20.28 17.63 -0.63
N ASN A 510 -19.60 16.77 -1.39
CA ASN A 510 -19.55 15.35 -1.06
C ASN A 510 -18.32 15.01 -0.21
N ALA A 511 -18.54 14.83 1.08
CA ALA A 511 -17.50 14.50 2.05
C ALA A 511 -16.80 13.15 1.78
N ARG A 512 -17.40 12.23 1.00
CA ARG A 512 -16.77 10.93 0.67
C ARG A 512 -15.45 11.10 -0.07
N PHE A 513 -15.31 12.15 -0.89
CA PHE A 513 -14.07 12.41 -1.64
C PHE A 513 -12.91 12.93 -0.76
N ARG A 514 -13.12 13.09 0.55
CA ARG A 514 -12.04 13.31 1.52
C ARG A 514 -11.30 12.01 1.86
N HIS A 515 -11.94 10.86 1.70
CA HIS A 515 -11.36 9.57 2.04
C HIS A 515 -10.35 9.13 0.96
N PRO A 516 -9.09 8.78 1.31
CA PRO A 516 -8.05 8.44 0.34
C PRO A 516 -8.47 7.36 -0.66
N THR A 517 -9.05 6.26 -0.19
CA THR A 517 -9.48 5.13 -1.03
C THR A 517 -10.57 5.52 -2.04
N VAL A 518 -11.52 6.38 -1.66
CA VAL A 518 -12.55 6.89 -2.58
C VAL A 518 -11.91 7.82 -3.61
N LEU A 519 -10.96 8.64 -3.19
CA LEU A 519 -10.24 9.54 -4.08
C LEU A 519 -9.36 8.78 -5.08
N LYS A 520 -8.73 7.67 -4.66
CA LYS A 520 -8.02 6.75 -5.57
C LYS A 520 -8.99 6.10 -6.57
N TYR A 521 -10.14 5.63 -6.12
CA TYR A 521 -11.17 5.07 -7.01
C TYR A 521 -11.65 6.09 -8.05
N MET A 522 -11.83 7.34 -7.61
CA MET A 522 -12.12 8.49 -8.47
C MET A 522 -10.98 8.76 -9.47
N ALA A 523 -9.73 8.73 -9.02
CA ALA A 523 -8.56 8.95 -9.86
C ALA A 523 -8.42 7.87 -10.94
N LEU A 524 -8.66 6.59 -10.60
CA LEU A 524 -8.71 5.47 -11.57
C LEU A 524 -9.79 5.69 -12.62
N PHE A 525 -11.00 6.09 -12.20
CA PHE A 525 -12.09 6.40 -13.12
C PHE A 525 -11.73 7.54 -14.07
N LEU A 526 -11.25 8.67 -13.55
CA LEU A 526 -10.87 9.84 -14.36
C LEU A 526 -9.74 9.50 -15.34
N ARG A 527 -8.74 8.72 -14.88
CA ARG A 527 -7.64 8.25 -15.73
C ARG A 527 -8.18 7.47 -16.92
N ASP A 528 -9.08 6.53 -16.68
CA ASP A 528 -9.63 5.66 -17.74
C ASP A 528 -10.59 6.43 -18.67
N ALA A 529 -11.45 7.28 -18.12
CA ALA A 529 -12.41 8.08 -18.87
C ALA A 529 -11.73 9.12 -19.79
N THR A 530 -10.64 9.73 -19.33
CA THR A 530 -9.88 10.71 -20.13
C THR A 530 -9.02 10.04 -21.19
N SER A 531 -8.53 8.83 -20.91
CA SER A 531 -7.74 8.06 -21.86
C SER A 531 -8.52 7.63 -23.10
N CYS A 532 -9.84 7.42 -22.97
CA CYS A 532 -10.70 7.07 -24.09
C CYS A 532 -10.99 8.23 -25.06
N ARG A 533 -10.68 9.49 -24.68
CA ARG A 533 -10.86 10.67 -25.56
C ARG A 533 -9.76 10.81 -26.60
N TYR A 534 -8.60 10.18 -26.40
CA TYR A 534 -7.43 10.38 -27.23
C TYR A 534 -7.10 9.09 -27.98
N SER A 535 -7.06 9.18 -29.32
CA SER A 535 -6.48 8.14 -30.18
C SER A 535 -4.95 8.26 -30.10
N SER A 536 -4.25 7.14 -29.87
CA SER A 536 -2.79 6.95 -29.70
C SER A 536 -2.24 6.89 -28.25
N SER A 537 -0.94 6.61 -28.13
CA SER A 537 -0.11 6.40 -26.93
C SER A 537 -0.28 7.43 -25.80
N ASP A 538 -0.93 8.56 -26.07
CA ASP A 538 -1.42 9.57 -25.13
C ASP A 538 -2.50 9.04 -24.14
N ALA A 539 -3.06 7.85 -24.38
CA ALA A 539 -4.09 7.19 -23.57
C ALA A 539 -3.56 6.49 -22.29
N ARG A 540 -2.29 6.63 -21.91
CA ARG A 540 -1.72 5.95 -20.74
C ARG A 540 -0.90 6.90 -19.87
N ARG A 541 -1.57 7.92 -19.31
CA ARG A 541 -0.95 8.86 -18.38
C ARG A 541 -1.38 8.56 -16.95
N PRO A 542 -0.50 8.76 -15.97
CA PRO A 542 -0.89 8.81 -14.57
C PRO A 542 -1.92 9.92 -14.32
N MET A 543 -2.63 9.83 -13.20
CA MET A 543 -3.61 10.82 -12.76
C MET A 543 -3.32 11.25 -11.33
N VAL A 544 -3.31 12.56 -11.08
CA VAL A 544 -3.22 13.15 -9.74
C VAL A 544 -4.53 13.85 -9.42
N VAL A 545 -5.10 13.59 -8.25
CA VAL A 545 -6.36 14.18 -7.80
C VAL A 545 -6.15 14.82 -6.44
N ALA A 546 -6.45 16.11 -6.32
CA ALA A 546 -6.56 16.78 -5.03
C ALA A 546 -8.03 16.81 -4.59
N GLY A 547 -8.34 16.20 -3.45
CA GLY A 547 -9.68 16.13 -2.88
C GLY A 547 -10.12 17.44 -2.21
N PRO A 548 -11.40 17.54 -1.81
CA PRO A 548 -11.89 18.68 -1.04
C PRO A 548 -11.22 18.75 0.35
N PRO A 549 -11.19 19.94 0.98
CA PRO A 549 -10.64 20.10 2.32
C PRO A 549 -11.49 19.34 3.36
N ASP A 550 -10.80 18.75 4.33
CA ASP A 550 -11.39 18.17 5.53
C ASP A 550 -11.71 19.25 6.60
N GLU A 551 -12.11 18.80 7.79
CA GLU A 551 -12.45 19.68 8.92
C GLU A 551 -11.25 20.52 9.42
N GLN A 552 -10.02 20.05 9.17
CA GLN A 552 -8.78 20.74 9.53
C GLN A 552 -8.26 21.66 8.40
N GLY A 553 -8.97 21.72 7.27
CA GLY A 553 -8.56 22.48 6.09
C GLY A 553 -7.48 21.79 5.25
N LEU A 554 -7.24 20.49 5.49
CA LEU A 554 -6.29 19.69 4.72
C LEU A 554 -6.99 19.03 3.53
N CYS A 555 -6.36 19.12 2.37
CA CYS A 555 -6.73 18.41 1.15
C CYS A 555 -5.87 17.16 1.01
N CYS A 556 -6.50 16.01 0.81
CA CYS A 556 -5.82 14.77 0.43
C CYS A 556 -5.48 14.80 -1.06
N LEU A 557 -4.22 14.62 -1.42
CA LEU A 557 -3.74 14.43 -2.78
C LEU A 557 -3.43 12.94 -2.97
N VAL A 558 -3.95 12.34 -4.03
CA VAL A 558 -3.64 10.97 -4.40
C VAL A 558 -3.13 10.94 -5.84
N SER A 559 -2.23 10.00 -6.11
CA SER A 559 -1.78 9.67 -7.45
C SER A 559 -2.12 8.24 -7.80
N VAL A 560 -2.43 7.99 -9.07
CA VAL A 560 -2.56 6.64 -9.61
C VAL A 560 -1.69 6.50 -10.85
N HIS A 561 -1.04 5.35 -10.97
CA HIS A 561 -0.17 5.02 -12.09
C HIS A 561 -0.93 5.00 -13.43
N ALA A 562 -0.18 5.10 -14.52
CA ALA A 562 -0.72 4.90 -15.87
C ALA A 562 -1.31 3.49 -16.00
N LYS A 563 -2.30 3.31 -16.89
CA LYS A 563 -2.99 2.02 -17.06
C LYS A 563 -1.99 0.86 -17.24
N HIS A 564 -2.25 -0.23 -16.51
CA HIS A 564 -1.40 -1.39 -16.28
C HIS A 564 -0.37 -1.73 -17.36
N ILE A 565 0.83 -2.05 -16.88
CA ILE A 565 1.87 -2.74 -17.65
C ILE A 565 1.55 -4.24 -17.56
N SER A 566 1.49 -4.91 -18.71
CA SER A 566 1.32 -6.36 -18.78
C SER A 566 2.54 -7.08 -18.20
N GLY A 567 2.34 -8.21 -17.54
CA GLY A 567 3.42 -9.01 -16.96
C GLY A 567 3.31 -9.11 -15.44
N ASN A 568 4.09 -10.03 -14.86
CA ASN A 568 4.24 -10.21 -13.43
C ASN A 568 5.22 -9.17 -12.86
N CYS A 569 4.93 -7.88 -13.08
CA CYS A 569 5.77 -6.77 -12.67
C CYS A 569 5.03 -5.83 -11.73
N LEU A 570 5.78 -5.13 -10.89
CA LEU A 570 5.26 -4.09 -10.01
C LEU A 570 4.51 -3.04 -10.82
N GLN A 571 3.32 -2.66 -10.35
CA GLN A 571 2.58 -1.54 -10.90
C GLN A 571 3.14 -0.22 -10.33
N ASN A 572 4.30 0.18 -10.84
CA ASN A 572 5.04 1.32 -10.29
C ASN A 572 4.25 2.63 -10.42
N ASN A 573 4.13 3.37 -9.32
CA ASN A 573 3.56 4.71 -9.28
C ASN A 573 4.70 5.75 -9.25
N PRO A 574 4.81 6.64 -10.24
CA PRO A 574 5.97 7.52 -10.34
C PRO A 574 5.92 8.74 -9.41
N PHE A 575 4.92 8.89 -8.53
CA PHE A 575 4.68 10.13 -7.79
C PHE A 575 5.16 10.15 -6.33
N ALA A 576 5.70 9.07 -5.79
CA ALA A 576 6.21 9.05 -4.41
C ALA A 576 7.27 10.13 -4.16
N ARG A 577 8.40 10.08 -4.88
CA ARG A 577 9.47 11.07 -4.72
C ARG A 577 9.07 12.46 -5.20
N PRO A 578 8.40 12.62 -6.36
CA PRO A 578 7.94 13.94 -6.79
C PRO A 578 7.02 14.64 -5.78
N PHE A 579 6.18 13.93 -5.03
CA PHE A 579 5.36 14.55 -3.99
C PHE A 579 6.21 15.11 -2.85
N ILE A 580 7.15 14.31 -2.33
CA ILE A 580 8.05 14.72 -1.25
C ILE A 580 8.92 15.90 -1.68
N GLU A 581 9.54 15.82 -2.86
CA GLU A 581 10.39 16.89 -3.39
C GLU A 581 9.62 18.17 -3.66
N THR A 582 8.37 18.06 -4.13
CA THR A 582 7.50 19.23 -4.32
C THR A 582 7.21 19.90 -2.98
N ALA A 583 6.91 19.11 -1.94
CA ALA A 583 6.67 19.63 -0.60
C ALA A 583 7.92 20.33 -0.04
N SER A 584 9.10 19.69 -0.15
CA SER A 584 10.38 20.26 0.27
C SER A 584 10.71 21.55 -0.48
N ALA A 585 10.53 21.58 -1.81
CA ALA A 585 10.80 22.77 -2.62
C ALA A 585 9.89 23.96 -2.28
N LEU A 586 8.69 23.69 -1.76
CA LEU A 586 7.75 24.72 -1.30
C LEU A 586 7.82 24.98 0.21
N ASN A 587 8.71 24.31 0.95
CA ASN A 587 8.78 24.36 2.42
C ASN A 587 7.44 24.02 3.10
N ILE A 588 6.68 23.08 2.53
CA ILE A 588 5.43 22.60 3.10
C ILE A 588 5.76 21.54 4.16
N MET A 589 5.40 21.82 5.41
CA MET A 589 5.55 20.86 6.50
C MET A 589 4.45 19.79 6.46
N PRO A 590 4.78 18.49 6.60
CA PRO A 590 3.79 17.43 6.66
C PRO A 590 3.00 17.55 7.98
N LEU A 591 1.69 17.78 7.87
CA LEU A 591 0.78 17.85 9.03
C LEU A 591 0.06 16.52 9.31
N LYS A 592 -0.02 15.66 8.29
CA LYS A 592 -0.66 14.35 8.36
C LYS A 592 0.02 13.38 7.39
N SER A 593 0.75 12.44 7.94
CA SER A 593 1.61 11.52 7.19
C SER A 593 0.82 10.28 6.79
N SER A 594 0.70 10.03 5.48
CA SER A 594 0.05 8.82 4.97
C SER A 594 0.96 7.61 5.12
N PHE A 595 0.38 6.41 5.23
CA PHE A 595 1.12 5.16 5.19
C PHE A 595 1.65 4.83 3.78
N GLU A 596 0.97 5.33 2.75
CA GLU A 596 1.30 5.10 1.36
C GLU A 596 1.97 6.33 0.73
N ASN A 597 3.07 6.11 0.01
CA ASN A 597 3.85 7.17 -0.63
C ASN A 597 3.13 7.89 -1.79
N ALA A 598 2.07 7.28 -2.33
CA ALA A 598 1.26 7.87 -3.40
C ALA A 598 0.14 8.80 -2.90
N THR A 599 0.07 9.03 -1.59
CA THR A 599 -0.92 9.88 -0.92
C THR A 599 -0.20 10.94 -0.09
N TYR A 600 -0.62 12.21 -0.19
CA TYR A 600 -0.02 13.33 0.53
C TYR A 600 -1.10 14.32 1.01
N HIS A 601 -0.91 14.97 2.16
CA HIS A 601 -1.87 15.94 2.69
C HIS A 601 -1.29 17.36 2.67
N VAL A 602 -2.02 18.31 2.10
CA VAL A 602 -1.60 19.70 1.93
C VAL A 602 -2.73 20.64 2.36
N LYS A 603 -2.42 21.81 2.94
CA LYS A 603 -3.45 22.82 3.23
C LYS A 603 -4.11 23.29 1.95
N LYS A 604 -5.41 23.58 2.01
CA LYS A 604 -6.20 24.06 0.86
C LYS A 604 -5.52 25.18 0.07
N ASP A 605 -4.95 26.17 0.76
CA ASP A 605 -4.35 27.35 0.15
C ASP A 605 -3.06 27.03 -0.64
N ASP A 606 -2.37 25.95 -0.25
CA ASP A 606 -1.11 25.53 -0.87
C ASP A 606 -1.32 24.56 -2.05
N VAL A 607 -2.53 23.98 -2.22
CA VAL A 607 -2.81 22.96 -3.25
C VAL A 607 -2.49 23.46 -4.67
N SER A 608 -2.87 24.70 -5.00
CA SER A 608 -2.63 25.25 -6.34
C SER A 608 -1.15 25.45 -6.63
N ALA A 609 -0.38 25.92 -5.63
CA ALA A 609 1.07 26.07 -5.73
C ALA A 609 1.76 24.71 -5.84
N PHE A 610 1.33 23.74 -5.02
CA PHE A 610 1.83 22.37 -5.04
C PHE A 610 1.63 21.73 -6.41
N LEU A 611 0.42 21.78 -6.97
CA LEU A 611 0.13 21.18 -8.28
C LEU A 611 0.91 21.85 -9.42
N ALA A 612 1.18 23.16 -9.34
CA ALA A 612 2.02 23.85 -10.31
C ALA A 612 3.48 23.43 -10.19
N LYS A 613 4.05 23.42 -8.98
CA LYS A 613 5.45 23.03 -8.75
C LYS A 613 5.71 21.56 -9.09
N LEU A 614 4.75 20.68 -8.82
CA LEU A 614 4.81 19.27 -9.19
C LEU A 614 5.00 19.07 -10.71
N GLN A 615 4.46 19.95 -11.55
CA GLN A 615 4.66 19.86 -13.00
C GLN A 615 6.12 20.08 -13.40
N GLU A 616 6.81 20.99 -12.71
CA GLU A 616 8.23 21.27 -12.92
C GLU A 616 9.06 20.07 -12.46
N VAL A 617 8.85 19.61 -11.22
CA VAL A 617 9.58 18.46 -10.65
C VAL A 617 9.45 17.23 -11.54
N VAL A 618 8.24 16.88 -11.98
CA VAL A 618 8.01 15.72 -12.84
C VAL A 618 8.66 15.91 -14.24
N ALA A 619 8.75 17.13 -14.75
CA ALA A 619 9.45 17.40 -16.00
C ALA A 619 10.97 17.19 -15.87
N ASP A 620 11.55 17.55 -14.72
CA ASP A 620 12.97 17.34 -14.43
C ASP A 620 13.30 15.85 -14.42
N TYR A 621 12.50 15.03 -13.72
CA TYR A 621 12.63 13.56 -13.74
C TYR A 621 12.66 12.98 -15.16
N ARG A 622 11.77 13.45 -16.04
CA ARG A 622 11.75 12.98 -17.45
C ARG A 622 13.03 13.37 -18.19
N SER A 623 13.52 14.59 -17.97
CA SER A 623 14.73 15.07 -18.64
C SER A 623 15.95 14.22 -18.26
N VAL A 624 16.07 13.87 -16.98
CA VAL A 624 17.12 12.98 -16.46
C VAL A 624 17.01 11.59 -17.08
N SER A 625 15.81 10.99 -17.10
CA SER A 625 15.62 9.67 -17.73
C SER A 625 15.95 9.67 -19.23
N GLN A 626 15.65 10.75 -19.96
CA GLN A 626 15.99 10.86 -21.38
C GLN A 626 17.49 10.98 -21.62
N GLN A 627 18.20 11.72 -20.76
CA GLN A 627 19.66 11.82 -20.83
C GLN A 627 20.34 10.49 -20.51
N ALA A 628 19.86 9.76 -19.50
CA ALA A 628 20.35 8.44 -19.16
C ALA A 628 20.17 7.45 -20.32
N ALA A 629 18.97 7.39 -20.91
CA ALA A 629 18.69 6.51 -22.06
C ALA A 629 19.53 6.87 -23.31
N ALA A 630 19.78 8.16 -23.54
CA ALA A 630 20.65 8.61 -24.63
C ALA A 630 22.13 8.25 -24.38
N ALA A 631 22.58 8.29 -23.13
CA ALA A 631 23.94 7.88 -22.76
C ALA A 631 24.13 6.36 -22.89
N GLU A 632 23.13 5.55 -22.51
CA GLU A 632 23.15 4.10 -22.69
C GLU A 632 23.12 3.70 -24.18
N ALA A 633 22.34 4.39 -25.01
CA ALA A 633 22.30 4.11 -26.45
C ALA A 633 23.57 4.53 -27.21
N ALA A 634 24.43 5.34 -26.60
CA ALA A 634 25.70 5.79 -27.16
C ALA A 634 26.90 4.91 -26.74
N GLN A 635 26.70 3.99 -25.79
CA GLN A 635 27.66 2.95 -25.37
C GLN A 635 27.39 1.66 -26.16
#